data_AF-A0A2F0AD04-F1
#
_entry.id   AF-A0A2F0AD04-F1
#
_cell.length_a   1.000
_cell.length_b   1.000
_cell.length_c   1.000
_cell.angle_alpha   90.00
_cell.angle_beta   90.00
_cell.angle_gamma   90.00
#
_symmetry.space_group_name_H-M   'P 1'
#
loop_
_entity.id
_entity.type
_entity.pdbx_description
1 polymer ?
#
loop_
_entity_poly.entity_id
_entity_poly.type
_entity_poly.pdbx_seq_one_letter_code
_entity_poly.pdbx_strand_id
1 'polypeptide(L)'
;FRINLSDFGRILPLESSNVEWSDVRMMRLWVQGQGENLLGLAKIEIVGSQWEEVGETNIDSLDFEDSYQINPEFSISVINSDENSDYSSPEGVEGEYDEYNQITLKEQSLVMDFDDSGISPGNAVNIKKVLTYMSNDNKDNFFAYEKLKMFVNGQPSYGNDWSIDSTNLVNLIFRMGKEDEYYELRQPIYEDWDERNHIDIDIDLLTKKKLDIVSFDVFYDYGVDSVQSKFENGCGGRIQGGLTYVDVLEIISNNSDLSCTDTEDELYNDECNELFENVWGDEGVGGIINSGVFDYNSEFFPNDLDPLTTICGPGSNGWSIYQSIFDPNGDDLSAMNQGGLENNQRYDFGEIFEDSNQDGIYNSPPENYNEDLDLYTWTENLSDLCGNCSEFLIKGEPAINRIEQIMVGVANETNSEIYGQVFLNELRFTGVKKDKGQAYRLSGKVNFSDLASIESQYKFEEADFHRLQERLGEGSTSETFSINSSFKADKFLPSEWGLSIPLNFNFSTQNSTPKYYPYQPDVLTGSFENAPDEIKSLNKTASFSTSFRKSTRSKNWIIKNSFDKINLNYSIINRENSSVTVLSDISKNQDFGIDYTYDFSNDNFLAPFKSSSFIYNIFTNTPLVKYLTKPIIEKIKDTKIYYTPSKFSAMMDVSENNQLKIMRQGLDSTETNSLDLNRKLTINHKVFDNLQTNYSINVGSDLYHELEVNDLAREDLLLELNPGLIENVSQNFSATYIPELFYWIKPQFKYQPGYTWTLGNPSDEVQTSTIKNTSNFDTRFDITPKDIVEIFYKPDNSSSKKKSSSRRGRRSSSSKNKQRDPIFKNIENPIAKSVFNSVHGFMSKFSKVQFDFNLSETHNHANILADQFIDYNFRLGISDTPSSISYSNQDGKLGSFSHSYSETFKIKVSSISVIPSISLTGLEFKSDNTNSSQSTGIPSSNSSISYYPFPWEVYGKNGLFLPSWGLTWSGLEKIDFIKEKFKSFKFSHNAKGQRSMSYQDNQLLKTDYSLLFSPLIKLTARSKGKNPIDFEVGSKYNLDIFSEGSSVEHDINTQLWGKIEYSRTAGMYIPVPFLRDLDLKNTVSFSFSTDFDFSRKLVGYQQVENISELTLDDSSSKFSLTPKMSYQFSQWVSGNIFFKYILSDDINTGERVERDFGFNLTIQIRG
;
A
#
# COMPACT_ATOMS: atom_id res chain seq x y z
N PHE A 1 -41.62 23.58 -17.97
CA PHE A 1 -40.93 24.80 -17.53
C PHE A 1 -39.50 24.41 -17.22
N ARG A 2 -38.53 25.02 -17.90
CA ARG A 2 -37.11 24.98 -17.53
C ARG A 2 -36.82 26.36 -16.95
N ILE A 3 -36.35 26.41 -15.71
CA ILE A 3 -36.05 27.66 -15.01
C ILE A 3 -34.56 27.63 -14.76
N ASN A 4 -33.81 28.59 -15.27
CA ASN A 4 -32.38 28.64 -15.02
C ASN A 4 -32.17 28.92 -13.52
N LEU A 5 -31.29 28.14 -12.90
CA LEU A 5 -30.99 28.32 -11.48
C LEU A 5 -30.27 29.67 -11.26
N SER A 6 -29.53 30.17 -12.26
CA SER A 6 -28.87 31.48 -12.24
C SER A 6 -29.85 32.66 -12.11
N ASP A 7 -31.09 32.51 -12.58
CA ASP A 7 -32.11 33.58 -12.58
C ASP A 7 -32.75 33.84 -11.21
N PHE A 8 -32.49 32.96 -10.23
CA PHE A 8 -33.10 33.11 -8.90
C PHE A 8 -32.44 34.24 -8.11
N GLY A 9 -33.24 35.24 -7.73
CA GLY A 9 -32.82 36.26 -6.78
C GLY A 9 -32.43 35.67 -5.42
N ARG A 10 -31.19 35.93 -4.98
CA ARG A 10 -30.68 35.47 -3.68
C ARG A 10 -31.37 36.24 -2.56
N ILE A 11 -32.08 35.52 -1.68
CA ILE A 11 -32.66 36.12 -0.46
C ILE A 11 -31.71 35.79 0.70
N LEU A 12 -30.82 36.72 1.00
CA LEU A 12 -29.80 36.58 2.04
C LEU A 12 -30.38 36.93 3.43
N PRO A 13 -30.02 36.21 4.51
CA PRO A 13 -30.45 36.55 5.87
C PRO A 13 -29.91 37.91 6.35
N LEU A 14 -28.75 38.32 5.84
CA LEU A 14 -28.05 39.58 6.10
C LEU A 14 -27.35 40.02 4.80
N GLU A 15 -27.27 41.32 4.51
CA GLU A 15 -26.64 41.87 3.28
C GLU A 15 -25.16 41.48 3.11
N SER A 16 -24.47 41.08 4.19
CA SER A 16 -23.07 40.64 4.17
C SER A 16 -22.88 39.13 3.99
N SER A 17 -23.96 38.36 3.84
CA SER A 17 -23.87 36.90 3.69
C SER A 17 -23.61 36.54 2.23
N ASN A 18 -22.65 35.65 1.96
CA ASN A 18 -22.52 35.01 0.65
C ASN A 18 -23.12 33.59 0.73
N VAL A 19 -23.89 33.18 -0.27
CA VAL A 19 -24.47 31.84 -0.37
C VAL A 19 -24.14 31.31 -1.75
N GLU A 20 -23.46 30.18 -1.81
CA GLU A 20 -23.11 29.49 -3.05
C GLU A 20 -24.06 28.30 -3.29
N TRP A 21 -24.13 27.81 -4.53
CA TRP A 21 -24.93 26.62 -4.87
C TRP A 21 -24.46 25.35 -4.15
N SER A 22 -23.19 25.31 -3.74
CA SER A 22 -22.59 24.24 -2.92
C SER A 22 -23.23 24.12 -1.53
N ASP A 23 -23.82 25.20 -0.99
CA ASP A 23 -24.45 25.23 0.33
C ASP A 23 -25.93 24.77 0.32
N VAL A 24 -26.51 24.56 -0.86
CA VAL A 24 -27.95 24.25 -1.00
C VAL A 24 -28.22 22.78 -0.66
N ARG A 25 -28.81 22.53 0.51
CA ARG A 25 -29.13 21.16 1.01
C ARG A 25 -30.58 20.71 0.78
N MET A 26 -31.49 21.64 0.49
CA MET A 26 -32.92 21.38 0.41
C MET A 26 -33.59 22.29 -0.63
N MET A 27 -34.50 21.74 -1.43
CA MET A 27 -35.39 22.50 -2.32
C MET A 27 -36.81 22.50 -1.74
N ARG A 28 -37.47 23.67 -1.68
CA ARG A 28 -38.86 23.82 -1.22
C ARG A 28 -39.71 24.44 -2.31
N LEU A 29 -40.72 23.70 -2.77
CA LEU A 29 -41.74 24.18 -3.70
C LEU A 29 -43.02 24.49 -2.93
N TRP A 30 -43.61 25.67 -3.16
CA TRP A 30 -44.96 26.00 -2.67
C TRP A 30 -45.75 26.69 -3.79
N VAL A 31 -47.06 26.46 -3.81
CA VAL A 31 -47.98 27.04 -4.80
C VAL A 31 -48.89 28.02 -4.06
N GLN A 32 -48.96 29.26 -4.55
CA GLN A 32 -49.84 30.29 -4.00
C GLN A 32 -50.78 30.81 -5.10
N GLY A 33 -52.08 30.75 -4.86
CA GLY A 33 -53.11 31.23 -5.79
C GLY A 33 -54.47 31.39 -5.09
N GLN A 34 -55.44 32.03 -5.76
CA GLN A 34 -56.82 32.15 -5.28
C GLN A 34 -57.72 31.12 -6.01
N GLY A 35 -58.62 30.46 -5.27
CA GLY A 35 -59.56 29.46 -5.80
C GLY A 35 -59.11 27.99 -5.68
N GLU A 36 -59.95 27.05 -6.14
CA GLU A 36 -59.59 25.62 -6.26
C GLU A 36 -58.88 25.38 -7.60
N ASN A 37 -57.55 25.30 -7.56
CA ASN A 37 -56.72 25.00 -8.73
C ASN A 37 -56.06 23.62 -8.58
N LEU A 38 -56.07 22.82 -9.64
CA LEU A 38 -55.41 21.52 -9.68
C LEU A 38 -54.13 21.61 -10.53
N LEU A 39 -52.96 21.47 -9.89
CA LEU A 39 -51.65 21.44 -10.55
C LEU A 39 -51.16 19.99 -10.65
N GLY A 40 -50.96 19.50 -11.87
CA GLY A 40 -50.31 18.22 -12.13
C GLY A 40 -48.85 18.43 -12.54
N LEU A 41 -47.91 17.90 -11.77
CA LEU A 41 -46.49 17.91 -12.10
C LEU A 41 -46.08 16.50 -12.58
N ALA A 42 -45.68 16.39 -13.86
CA ALA A 42 -45.33 15.09 -14.45
C ALA A 42 -43.93 14.60 -14.04
N LYS A 43 -42.96 15.53 -13.95
CA LYS A 43 -41.56 15.26 -13.58
C LYS A 43 -40.96 16.53 -12.98
N ILE A 44 -40.16 16.39 -11.93
CA ILE A 44 -39.28 17.44 -11.41
C ILE A 44 -37.87 16.85 -11.43
N GLU A 45 -36.94 17.53 -12.06
CA GLU A 45 -35.54 17.15 -12.12
C GLU A 45 -34.68 18.40 -11.98
N ILE A 46 -33.55 18.26 -11.27
CA ILE A 46 -32.47 19.23 -11.31
C ILE A 46 -31.49 18.68 -12.35
N VAL A 47 -31.31 19.42 -13.43
CA VAL A 47 -30.41 19.04 -14.53
C VAL A 47 -29.16 19.90 -14.40
N GLY A 48 -28.02 19.26 -14.22
CA GLY A 48 -26.71 19.91 -14.31
C GLY A 48 -26.06 19.58 -15.65
N SER A 49 -25.37 20.56 -16.24
CA SER A 49 -24.53 20.32 -17.40
C SER A 49 -23.17 19.77 -16.94
N GLN A 50 -22.56 18.89 -17.75
CA GLN A 50 -21.14 18.54 -17.60
C GLN A 50 -20.22 19.60 -18.23
N TRP A 51 -20.81 20.55 -18.95
CA TRP A 51 -20.16 21.71 -19.52
C TRP A 51 -20.42 22.92 -18.64
N GLU A 52 -19.38 23.67 -18.36
CA GLU A 52 -19.39 24.90 -17.58
C GLU A 52 -19.35 26.11 -18.53
N GLU A 53 -20.13 27.13 -18.20
CA GLU A 53 -20.12 28.42 -18.88
C GLU A 53 -18.86 29.18 -18.45
N VAL A 54 -18.01 29.54 -19.42
CA VAL A 54 -16.79 30.33 -19.14
C VAL A 54 -17.11 31.82 -19.22
N GLY A 55 -17.88 32.22 -20.25
CA GLY A 55 -18.32 33.60 -20.46
C GLY A 55 -17.93 34.14 -21.83
N GLU A 56 -18.10 35.45 -22.00
CA GLU A 56 -17.75 36.20 -23.22
C GLU A 56 -16.42 36.94 -23.02
N THR A 57 -15.55 36.88 -24.03
CA THR A 57 -14.30 37.64 -24.08
C THR A 57 -13.98 38.09 -25.51
N ASN A 58 -13.00 38.96 -25.66
CA ASN A 58 -12.46 39.32 -26.98
C ASN A 58 -11.64 38.15 -27.55
N ILE A 59 -11.70 37.93 -28.87
CA ILE A 59 -11.02 36.82 -29.55
C ILE A 59 -9.50 36.84 -29.36
N ASP A 60 -8.90 38.02 -29.23
CA ASP A 60 -7.46 38.20 -29.01
C ASP A 60 -7.05 37.97 -27.54
N SER A 61 -8.03 37.85 -26.63
CA SER A 61 -7.82 37.70 -25.18
C SER A 61 -8.25 36.35 -24.62
N LEU A 62 -8.52 35.35 -25.49
CA LEU A 62 -9.00 34.02 -25.09
C LEU A 62 -8.10 33.29 -24.09
N ASP A 63 -6.81 33.63 -24.04
CA ASP A 63 -5.82 33.00 -23.17
C ASP A 63 -5.75 33.60 -21.76
N PHE A 64 -6.39 34.74 -21.52
CA PHE A 64 -6.40 35.39 -20.22
C PHE A 64 -7.70 35.07 -19.48
N GLU A 65 -7.66 34.21 -18.46
CA GLU A 65 -8.87 33.81 -17.70
C GLU A 65 -9.61 35.01 -17.09
N ASP A 66 -8.88 36.03 -16.62
CA ASP A 66 -9.47 37.24 -16.03
C ASP A 66 -10.20 38.13 -17.06
N SER A 67 -10.03 37.87 -18.36
CA SER A 67 -10.72 38.62 -19.41
C SER A 67 -12.18 38.21 -19.62
N TYR A 68 -12.54 37.00 -19.17
CA TYR A 68 -13.87 36.45 -19.38
C TYR A 68 -14.91 37.12 -18.49
N GLN A 69 -16.00 37.58 -19.11
CA GLN A 69 -17.14 38.17 -18.42
C GLN A 69 -18.33 37.21 -18.48
N ILE A 70 -18.92 36.92 -17.32
CA ILE A 70 -20.14 36.11 -17.24
C ILE A 70 -21.28 36.89 -17.89
N ASN A 71 -21.77 36.39 -19.02
CA ASN A 71 -22.96 36.90 -19.67
C ASN A 71 -24.19 36.17 -19.09
N PRO A 72 -25.07 36.84 -18.31
CA PRO A 72 -26.19 36.18 -17.64
C PRO A 72 -27.30 35.72 -18.59
N GLU A 73 -27.33 36.23 -19.82
CA GLU A 73 -28.32 35.88 -20.85
C GLU A 73 -27.80 34.76 -21.78
N PHE A 74 -26.49 34.46 -21.75
CA PHE A 74 -25.95 33.26 -22.39
C PHE A 74 -26.29 32.05 -21.52
N SER A 75 -26.76 30.96 -22.15
CA SER A 75 -27.02 29.74 -21.40
C SER A 75 -26.69 28.47 -22.17
N ILE A 76 -26.27 27.45 -21.44
CA ILE A 76 -26.11 26.10 -21.98
C ILE A 76 -27.36 25.28 -21.67
N SER A 77 -27.97 24.73 -22.71
CA SER A 77 -29.11 23.83 -22.56
C SER A 77 -28.89 22.51 -23.31
N VAL A 78 -29.89 21.64 -23.25
CA VAL A 78 -29.87 20.34 -23.94
C VAL A 78 -31.19 20.19 -24.67
N ILE A 79 -31.13 19.86 -25.96
CA ILE A 79 -32.25 19.55 -26.84
C ILE A 79 -32.25 18.06 -27.15
N ASN A 80 -33.42 17.42 -27.26
CA ASN A 80 -33.49 15.97 -27.47
C ASN A 80 -34.64 15.53 -28.37
N SER A 81 -34.51 14.31 -28.93
CA SER A 81 -35.46 13.71 -29.88
C SER A 81 -36.88 13.49 -29.35
N ASP A 82 -37.05 13.36 -28.03
CA ASP A 82 -38.31 12.93 -27.42
C ASP A 82 -39.17 14.13 -26.94
N GLU A 83 -38.51 15.19 -26.46
CA GLU A 83 -39.13 16.37 -25.87
C GLU A 83 -39.26 17.53 -26.88
N ASN A 84 -38.44 17.55 -27.93
CA ASN A 84 -38.41 18.61 -28.94
C ASN A 84 -38.75 18.04 -30.33
N SER A 85 -39.96 18.34 -30.83
CA SER A 85 -40.43 17.87 -32.15
C SER A 85 -39.64 18.44 -33.33
N ASP A 86 -39.00 19.58 -33.13
CA ASP A 86 -38.34 20.36 -34.16
C ASP A 86 -36.84 20.01 -34.28
N TYR A 87 -36.36 19.13 -33.39
CA TYR A 87 -35.00 18.65 -33.38
C TYR A 87 -34.86 17.40 -34.26
N SER A 88 -33.83 17.39 -35.11
CA SER A 88 -33.43 16.22 -35.90
C SER A 88 -31.99 15.85 -35.58
N SER A 89 -31.75 14.56 -35.33
CA SER A 89 -30.41 14.03 -35.09
C SER A 89 -29.54 14.15 -36.35
N PRO A 90 -28.23 14.38 -36.21
CA PRO A 90 -27.31 14.40 -37.34
C PRO A 90 -27.27 13.04 -38.06
N GLU A 91 -26.92 13.04 -39.36
CA GLU A 91 -26.93 11.82 -40.17
C GLU A 91 -25.99 10.74 -39.59
N GLY A 92 -26.51 9.53 -39.40
CA GLY A 92 -25.75 8.40 -38.84
C GLY A 92 -25.62 8.40 -37.32
N VAL A 93 -26.25 9.34 -36.62
CA VAL A 93 -26.40 9.35 -35.16
C VAL A 93 -27.83 8.93 -34.82
N GLU A 94 -27.94 7.81 -34.12
CA GLU A 94 -29.20 7.33 -33.57
C GLU A 94 -29.02 7.10 -32.07
N GLY A 95 -30.11 7.21 -31.32
CA GLY A 95 -30.11 6.89 -29.90
C GLY A 95 -29.67 5.45 -29.65
N GLU A 96 -28.88 5.23 -28.60
CA GLU A 96 -28.37 3.90 -28.25
C GLU A 96 -29.53 2.91 -28.14
N TYR A 97 -29.47 1.84 -28.93
CA TYR A 97 -30.45 0.77 -28.87
C TYR A 97 -30.12 -0.14 -27.69
N ASP A 98 -30.89 -0.01 -26.62
CA ASP A 98 -30.83 -0.93 -25.50
C ASP A 98 -31.42 -2.28 -25.95
N GLU A 99 -30.54 -3.20 -26.36
CA GLU A 99 -30.92 -4.54 -26.81
C GLU A 99 -31.73 -5.32 -25.75
N TYR A 100 -31.52 -5.02 -24.46
CA TYR A 100 -32.18 -5.70 -23.36
C TYR A 100 -33.63 -5.22 -23.20
N ASN A 101 -33.87 -3.91 -23.26
CA ASN A 101 -35.19 -3.32 -23.12
C ASN A 101 -35.94 -3.13 -24.45
N GLN A 102 -35.26 -3.34 -25.60
CA GLN A 102 -35.77 -3.11 -26.96
C GLN A 102 -36.28 -1.68 -27.18
N ILE A 103 -35.61 -0.71 -26.56
CA ILE A 103 -35.91 0.71 -26.69
C ILE A 103 -34.67 1.41 -27.26
N THR A 104 -34.89 2.34 -28.18
CA THR A 104 -33.88 3.35 -28.51
C THR A 104 -33.92 4.40 -27.41
N LEU A 105 -32.79 4.60 -26.72
CA LEU A 105 -32.65 5.68 -25.76
C LEU A 105 -32.77 7.03 -26.48
N LYS A 106 -33.18 8.06 -25.74
CA LYS A 106 -33.27 9.41 -26.29
C LYS A 106 -31.90 9.89 -26.75
N GLU A 107 -31.87 10.54 -27.90
CA GLU A 107 -30.69 11.18 -28.45
C GLU A 107 -30.75 12.68 -28.11
N GLN A 108 -29.60 13.29 -27.79
CA GLN A 108 -29.55 14.64 -27.24
C GLN A 108 -28.32 15.42 -27.71
N SER A 109 -28.50 16.71 -28.00
CA SER A 109 -27.42 17.67 -28.30
C SER A 109 -27.32 18.74 -27.24
N LEU A 110 -26.10 19.21 -26.99
CA LEU A 110 -25.84 20.41 -26.21
C LEU A 110 -26.17 21.64 -27.05
N VAL A 111 -26.81 22.64 -26.46
CA VAL A 111 -27.16 23.90 -27.13
C VAL A 111 -26.44 25.04 -26.44
N MET A 112 -25.64 25.78 -27.20
CA MET A 112 -25.12 27.10 -26.82
C MET A 112 -26.12 28.14 -27.31
N ASP A 113 -26.86 28.76 -26.39
CA ASP A 113 -27.92 29.72 -26.71
C ASP A 113 -27.48 31.14 -26.39
N PHE A 114 -27.39 31.98 -27.42
CA PHE A 114 -27.07 33.40 -27.34
C PHE A 114 -28.10 34.24 -28.12
N ASP A 115 -29.31 33.71 -28.34
CA ASP A 115 -30.38 34.40 -29.07
C ASP A 115 -30.87 35.66 -28.33
N ASP A 116 -30.90 35.63 -27.00
CA ASP A 116 -31.29 36.77 -26.17
C ASP A 116 -30.11 37.71 -25.81
N SER A 117 -28.89 37.17 -25.75
CA SER A 117 -27.70 37.91 -25.31
C SER A 117 -26.97 38.64 -26.44
N GLY A 118 -26.96 38.06 -27.64
CA GLY A 118 -26.09 38.46 -28.74
C GLY A 118 -24.60 38.18 -28.48
N ILE A 119 -23.80 38.20 -29.54
CA ILE A 119 -22.33 38.21 -29.46
C ILE A 119 -21.82 39.42 -30.24
N SER A 120 -21.07 40.30 -29.57
CA SER A 120 -20.53 41.52 -30.20
C SER A 120 -19.45 41.21 -31.24
N PRO A 121 -19.27 42.07 -32.27
CA PRO A 121 -18.15 41.95 -33.22
C PRO A 121 -16.79 41.85 -32.51
N GLY A 122 -15.99 40.85 -32.86
CA GLY A 122 -14.67 40.58 -32.28
C GLY A 122 -14.69 39.84 -30.93
N ASN A 123 -15.86 39.46 -30.42
CA ASN A 123 -16.00 38.68 -29.19
C ASN A 123 -16.34 37.21 -29.47
N ALA A 124 -16.05 36.37 -28.50
CA ALA A 124 -16.39 34.95 -28.49
C ALA A 124 -17.01 34.54 -27.16
N VAL A 125 -18.00 33.64 -27.21
CA VAL A 125 -18.61 33.03 -26.03
C VAL A 125 -18.17 31.59 -25.93
N ASN A 126 -17.67 31.18 -24.76
CA ASN A 126 -17.00 29.90 -24.56
C ASN A 126 -17.63 29.05 -23.46
N ILE A 127 -17.57 27.74 -23.66
CA ILE A 127 -17.96 26.70 -22.70
C ILE A 127 -16.82 25.72 -22.52
N LYS A 128 -16.63 25.16 -21.34
CA LYS A 128 -15.56 24.19 -21.07
C LYS A 128 -16.06 22.93 -20.38
N LYS A 129 -15.43 21.81 -20.69
CA LYS A 129 -15.62 20.52 -20.04
C LYS A 129 -14.33 20.09 -19.36
N VAL A 130 -14.39 19.94 -18.03
CA VAL A 130 -13.25 19.52 -17.22
C VAL A 130 -13.15 17.99 -17.20
N LEU A 131 -11.96 17.47 -17.54
CA LEU A 131 -11.61 16.05 -17.67
C LEU A 131 -10.56 15.60 -16.63
N THR A 132 -10.19 16.45 -15.68
CA THR A 132 -9.18 16.18 -14.63
C THR A 132 -9.52 14.98 -13.74
N TYR A 133 -10.80 14.63 -13.59
CA TYR A 133 -11.23 13.49 -12.75
C TYR A 133 -11.01 12.11 -13.37
N MET A 134 -10.54 12.00 -14.63
CA MET A 134 -10.23 10.71 -15.25
C MET A 134 -8.87 10.18 -14.79
N SER A 135 -8.80 8.88 -14.48
CA SER A 135 -7.52 8.22 -14.17
C SER A 135 -6.57 8.25 -15.38
N ASN A 136 -5.27 8.24 -15.12
CA ASN A 136 -4.26 8.20 -16.19
C ASN A 136 -4.45 6.99 -17.12
N ASP A 137 -4.77 5.81 -16.58
CA ASP A 137 -5.10 4.61 -17.38
C ASP A 137 -6.28 4.84 -18.36
N ASN A 138 -7.23 5.72 -17.99
CA ASN A 138 -8.35 6.06 -18.86
C ASN A 138 -7.93 7.05 -19.94
N LYS A 139 -7.01 7.99 -19.63
CA LYS A 139 -6.47 8.95 -20.60
C LYS A 139 -5.53 8.29 -21.61
N ASP A 140 -4.78 7.25 -21.21
CA ASP A 140 -3.94 6.46 -22.13
C ASP A 140 -4.78 5.70 -23.17
N ASN A 141 -6.07 5.47 -22.93
CA ASN A 141 -6.97 4.88 -23.93
C ASN A 141 -7.18 5.79 -25.16
N PHE A 142 -6.89 7.08 -25.08
CA PHE A 142 -7.06 7.99 -26.22
C PHE A 142 -6.13 7.64 -27.38
N PHE A 143 -4.94 7.10 -27.09
CA PHE A 143 -3.99 6.62 -28.10
C PHE A 143 -4.49 5.42 -28.90
N ALA A 144 -5.54 4.74 -28.44
CA ALA A 144 -6.11 3.58 -29.13
C ALA A 144 -6.94 3.96 -30.36
N TYR A 145 -7.18 5.26 -30.61
CA TYR A 145 -8.06 5.75 -31.67
C TYR A 145 -7.31 6.68 -32.63
N GLU A 146 -7.74 6.72 -33.89
CA GLU A 146 -7.14 7.49 -34.98
C GLU A 146 -7.73 8.91 -35.05
N LYS A 147 -9.03 9.08 -34.76
CA LYS A 147 -9.74 10.34 -34.99
C LYS A 147 -10.61 10.78 -33.82
N LEU A 148 -10.74 12.09 -33.61
CA LEU A 148 -11.73 12.71 -32.73
C LEU A 148 -12.79 13.42 -33.58
N LYS A 149 -14.07 13.07 -33.38
CA LYS A 149 -15.19 13.61 -34.14
C LYS A 149 -16.19 14.30 -33.23
N MET A 150 -16.81 15.38 -33.72
CA MET A 150 -17.96 16.04 -33.10
C MET A 150 -18.86 16.65 -34.18
N PHE A 151 -20.17 16.47 -34.05
CA PHE A 151 -21.15 17.09 -34.93
C PHE A 151 -21.53 18.46 -34.41
N VAL A 152 -21.69 19.41 -35.33
CA VAL A 152 -22.04 20.80 -35.02
C VAL A 152 -23.15 21.26 -35.97
N ASN A 153 -24.10 22.01 -35.44
CA ASN A 153 -25.23 22.59 -36.16
C ASN A 153 -25.31 24.08 -35.85
N GLY A 154 -25.46 24.93 -36.88
CA GLY A 154 -25.73 26.35 -36.71
C GLY A 154 -27.20 26.69 -36.92
N GLN A 155 -27.82 27.41 -35.98
CA GLN A 155 -29.19 27.92 -36.08
C GLN A 155 -29.17 29.45 -35.91
N PRO A 156 -28.94 30.22 -36.99
CA PRO A 156 -28.99 31.67 -36.93
C PRO A 156 -30.42 32.19 -36.69
N SER A 157 -30.56 33.26 -35.92
CA SER A 157 -31.88 33.88 -35.66
C SER A 157 -32.41 34.60 -36.90
N TYR A 158 -33.74 34.73 -36.99
CA TYR A 158 -34.43 35.24 -38.18
C TYR A 158 -33.89 36.62 -38.65
N GLY A 159 -33.17 36.63 -39.78
CA GLY A 159 -32.59 37.83 -40.39
C GLY A 159 -31.09 38.03 -40.12
N ASN A 160 -30.44 37.17 -39.34
CA ASN A 160 -28.99 37.03 -39.28
C ASN A 160 -28.56 35.91 -40.23
N ASP A 161 -27.61 36.17 -41.11
CA ASP A 161 -26.98 35.12 -41.92
C ASP A 161 -25.52 35.01 -41.50
N TRP A 162 -25.12 33.86 -40.95
CA TRP A 162 -23.77 33.66 -40.39
C TRP A 162 -22.67 33.44 -41.45
N SER A 163 -23.04 33.22 -42.72
CA SER A 163 -22.07 33.05 -43.81
C SER A 163 -22.64 33.50 -45.18
N ILE A 164 -22.56 34.80 -45.51
CA ILE A 164 -22.96 35.32 -46.83
C ILE A 164 -21.76 35.46 -47.79
N ASP A 165 -20.60 35.91 -47.30
CA ASP A 165 -19.39 36.22 -48.08
C ASP A 165 -18.13 35.84 -47.29
N SER A 166 -16.99 35.63 -47.97
CA SER A 166 -15.69 35.20 -47.39
C SER A 166 -15.05 36.17 -46.38
N THR A 167 -15.75 37.24 -45.99
CA THR A 167 -15.29 38.28 -45.06
C THR A 167 -16.20 38.46 -43.83
N ASN A 168 -17.35 37.77 -43.76
CA ASN A 168 -18.24 37.76 -42.60
C ASN A 168 -18.49 36.30 -42.24
N LEU A 169 -17.70 35.78 -41.29
CA LEU A 169 -17.78 34.39 -40.83
C LEU A 169 -17.98 34.35 -39.32
N VAL A 170 -18.88 33.48 -38.88
CA VAL A 170 -18.98 33.06 -37.48
C VAL A 170 -18.17 31.78 -37.33
N ASN A 171 -17.15 31.80 -36.47
CA ASN A 171 -16.23 30.68 -36.32
C ASN A 171 -16.51 29.89 -35.04
N LEU A 172 -16.44 28.57 -35.14
CA LEU A 172 -16.36 27.67 -34.00
C LEU A 172 -14.91 27.58 -33.55
N ILE A 173 -14.66 27.78 -32.25
CA ILE A 173 -13.38 27.51 -31.60
C ILE A 173 -13.49 26.16 -30.91
N PHE A 174 -12.57 25.23 -31.19
CA PHE A 174 -12.45 23.96 -30.47
C PHE A 174 -11.05 23.82 -29.91
N ARG A 175 -10.91 23.90 -28.59
CA ARG A 175 -9.64 23.86 -27.86
C ARG A 175 -9.58 22.63 -26.97
N MET A 176 -8.46 21.89 -26.97
CA MET A 176 -8.25 20.75 -26.08
C MET A 176 -6.82 20.68 -25.55
N GLY A 177 -6.67 20.46 -24.25
CA GLY A 177 -5.36 20.42 -23.60
C GLY A 177 -5.43 20.79 -22.12
N LYS A 178 -4.33 21.36 -21.62
CA LYS A 178 -4.23 22.07 -20.36
C LYS A 178 -4.40 23.58 -20.62
N GLU A 179 -4.44 24.41 -19.59
CA GLU A 179 -4.57 25.88 -19.71
C GLU A 179 -3.48 26.49 -20.61
N ASP A 180 -2.20 26.27 -20.30
CA ASP A 180 -1.09 26.85 -21.07
C ASP A 180 -0.55 25.94 -22.20
N GLU A 181 -1.10 24.73 -22.34
CA GLU A 181 -0.66 23.73 -23.32
C GLU A 181 -1.86 23.12 -24.05
N TYR A 182 -2.20 23.61 -25.25
CA TYR A 182 -3.38 23.13 -25.97
C TYR A 182 -3.24 23.10 -27.50
N TYR A 183 -4.12 22.28 -28.09
CA TYR A 183 -4.47 22.31 -29.51
C TYR A 183 -5.75 23.11 -29.70
N GLU A 184 -5.77 24.07 -30.63
CA GLU A 184 -6.97 24.84 -30.99
C GLU A 184 -7.27 24.73 -32.48
N LEU A 185 -8.54 24.58 -32.82
CA LEU A 185 -9.02 24.56 -34.19
C LEU A 185 -10.12 25.59 -34.36
N ARG A 186 -10.08 26.33 -35.47
CA ARG A 186 -11.12 27.29 -35.85
C ARG A 186 -11.73 26.89 -37.19
N GLN A 187 -13.05 26.93 -37.27
CA GLN A 187 -13.78 26.61 -38.50
C GLN A 187 -15.07 27.44 -38.64
N PRO A 188 -15.49 27.82 -39.86
CA PRO A 188 -16.75 28.55 -40.05
C PRO A 188 -17.98 27.67 -39.79
N ILE A 189 -19.02 28.27 -39.21
CA ILE A 189 -20.31 27.62 -38.93
C ILE A 189 -21.32 27.98 -40.01
N TYR A 190 -21.92 26.96 -40.62
CA TYR A 190 -23.02 27.03 -41.59
C TYR A 190 -24.36 26.64 -40.95
N GLU A 191 -25.46 27.01 -41.60
CA GLU A 191 -26.82 26.65 -41.18
C GLU A 191 -27.04 25.13 -41.21
N ASP A 192 -27.78 24.61 -40.23
CA ASP A 192 -28.12 23.19 -40.05
C ASP A 192 -26.90 22.26 -39.84
N TRP A 193 -27.13 20.94 -39.94
CA TRP A 193 -26.11 19.89 -39.85
C TRP A 193 -25.28 19.78 -41.14
N ASP A 194 -24.71 20.90 -41.63
CA ASP A 194 -23.82 20.86 -42.78
C ASP A 194 -22.57 20.03 -42.47
N GLU A 195 -22.14 19.17 -43.40
CA GLU A 195 -20.94 18.32 -43.22
C GLU A 195 -19.68 19.16 -42.91
N ARG A 196 -19.64 20.41 -43.39
CA ARG A 196 -18.54 21.36 -43.18
C ARG A 196 -18.46 21.89 -41.74
N ASN A 197 -19.51 21.75 -40.95
CA ASN A 197 -19.53 22.12 -39.54
C ASN A 197 -18.88 21.04 -38.66
N HIS A 198 -18.79 19.79 -39.14
CA HIS A 198 -18.40 18.68 -38.30
C HIS A 198 -16.89 18.64 -38.08
N ILE A 199 -16.49 18.54 -36.81
CA ILE A 199 -15.09 18.36 -36.43
C ILE A 199 -14.69 16.92 -36.73
N ASP A 200 -13.61 16.71 -37.49
CA ASP A 200 -13.03 15.40 -37.78
C ASP A 200 -11.50 15.45 -37.71
N ILE A 201 -10.97 15.45 -36.48
CA ILE A 201 -9.54 15.65 -36.20
C ILE A 201 -8.80 14.31 -36.29
N ASP A 202 -7.75 14.26 -37.10
CA ASP A 202 -6.81 13.14 -37.13
C ASP A 202 -5.71 13.34 -36.07
N ILE A 203 -5.71 12.45 -35.08
CA ILE A 203 -4.86 12.54 -33.89
C ILE A 203 -3.40 12.31 -34.24
N ASP A 204 -3.11 11.43 -35.20
CA ASP A 204 -1.75 11.15 -35.63
C ASP A 204 -1.16 12.32 -36.43
N LEU A 205 -2.01 13.07 -37.15
CA LEU A 205 -1.59 14.30 -37.83
C LEU A 205 -1.34 15.45 -36.87
N LEU A 206 -2.08 15.56 -35.74
CA LEU A 206 -1.77 16.54 -34.69
C LEU A 206 -0.33 16.37 -34.18
N THR A 207 0.04 15.12 -33.86
CA THR A 207 1.39 14.82 -33.39
C THR A 207 2.45 15.11 -34.45
N LYS A 208 2.16 14.86 -35.73
CA LYS A 208 3.09 15.24 -36.82
C LYS A 208 3.26 16.75 -36.93
N LYS A 209 2.18 17.52 -36.81
CA LYS A 209 2.24 18.99 -36.82
C LYS A 209 3.03 19.54 -35.64
N LYS A 210 2.91 18.91 -34.46
CA LYS A 210 3.76 19.21 -33.31
C LYS A 210 5.25 18.92 -33.59
N LEU A 211 5.57 17.85 -34.32
CA LEU A 211 6.94 17.53 -34.74
C LEU A 211 7.47 18.43 -35.87
N ASP A 212 6.59 19.08 -36.64
CA ASP A 212 6.96 20.05 -37.68
C ASP A 212 7.37 21.41 -37.07
N ILE A 213 7.14 21.63 -35.77
CA ILE A 213 7.59 22.83 -35.06
C ILE A 213 9.12 22.82 -35.05
N VAL A 214 9.71 23.81 -35.71
CA VAL A 214 11.16 23.98 -35.80
C VAL A 214 11.62 24.70 -34.54
N SER A 215 12.61 24.14 -33.86
CA SER A 215 13.32 24.84 -32.78
C SER A 215 13.99 26.10 -33.34
N PHE A 216 13.62 27.26 -32.80
CA PHE A 216 14.28 28.53 -33.08
C PHE A 216 15.05 28.98 -31.84
N ASP A 217 15.95 29.94 -32.04
CA ASP A 217 16.79 30.47 -30.99
C ASP A 217 16.28 31.82 -30.51
N VAL A 218 16.50 32.12 -29.23
CA VAL A 218 16.19 33.42 -28.66
C VAL A 218 17.49 34.23 -28.65
N PHE A 219 17.47 35.43 -29.20
CA PHE A 219 18.63 36.32 -29.18
C PHE A 219 18.42 37.48 -28.22
N TYR A 220 19.53 38.02 -27.73
CA TYR A 220 19.54 39.26 -26.98
C TYR A 220 19.90 40.41 -27.93
N ASP A 221 18.93 41.29 -28.17
CA ASP A 221 19.05 42.49 -29.02
C ASP A 221 19.86 43.58 -28.30
N TYR A 222 21.14 43.28 -28.06
CA TYR A 222 22.11 44.14 -27.39
C TYR A 222 23.15 44.70 -28.38
N GLY A 223 23.02 44.40 -29.67
CA GLY A 223 24.03 44.71 -30.66
C GLY A 223 25.32 43.88 -30.53
N VAL A 224 26.31 44.21 -31.36
CA VAL A 224 27.51 43.38 -31.59
C VAL A 224 28.46 43.33 -30.36
N ASP A 225 28.27 44.23 -29.40
CA ASP A 225 29.09 44.36 -28.20
C ASP A 225 28.49 43.69 -26.95
N SER A 226 27.25 43.20 -27.05
CA SER A 226 26.54 42.43 -26.01
C SER A 226 26.32 43.18 -24.69
N VAL A 227 26.21 44.51 -24.74
CA VAL A 227 25.96 45.36 -23.55
C VAL A 227 24.68 46.15 -23.75
N GLN A 228 23.71 45.96 -22.85
CA GLN A 228 22.46 46.72 -22.87
C GLN A 228 22.66 48.10 -22.22
N SER A 229 22.46 49.20 -22.96
CA SER A 229 22.63 50.55 -22.42
C SER A 229 21.70 51.56 -23.09
N LYS A 230 20.96 52.33 -22.28
CA LYS A 230 20.09 53.43 -22.75
C LYS A 230 20.81 54.56 -23.53
N PHE A 231 22.15 54.55 -23.57
CA PHE A 231 22.98 55.56 -24.22
C PHE A 231 23.88 55.01 -25.33
N GLU A 232 23.86 53.70 -25.59
CA GLU A 232 24.62 53.05 -26.67
C GLU A 232 23.72 52.78 -27.89
N ASN A 233 24.32 52.38 -29.00
CA ASN A 233 23.62 52.03 -30.25
C ASN A 233 24.07 50.67 -30.81
N GLY A 234 24.54 49.78 -29.92
CA GLY A 234 25.01 48.43 -30.22
C GLY A 234 26.32 48.31 -31.01
N CYS A 235 27.15 49.37 -31.04
CA CYS A 235 28.31 49.49 -31.92
C CYS A 235 29.67 49.76 -31.23
N GLY A 236 29.79 49.56 -29.91
CA GLY A 236 30.98 49.86 -29.10
C GLY A 236 32.06 48.77 -29.12
N GLY A 237 33.31 49.14 -29.43
CA GLY A 237 34.36 48.19 -29.84
C GLY A 237 34.84 47.12 -28.82
N ARG A 238 35.41 46.03 -29.37
CA ARG A 238 36.06 44.94 -28.62
C ARG A 238 37.24 45.41 -27.74
N ILE A 239 37.22 45.03 -26.46
CA ILE A 239 38.36 45.16 -25.55
C ILE A 239 39.45 44.16 -25.94
N GLN A 240 40.69 44.62 -26.07
CA GLN A 240 41.81 43.81 -26.52
C GLN A 240 42.14 42.70 -25.50
N GLY A 241 42.20 41.45 -25.97
CA GLY A 241 42.63 40.30 -25.16
C GLY A 241 41.55 39.23 -24.89
N GLY A 242 40.31 39.43 -25.35
CA GLY A 242 39.22 38.47 -25.15
C GLY A 242 38.65 38.47 -23.72
N LEU A 243 38.79 39.60 -23.01
CA LEU A 243 38.18 39.82 -21.70
C LEU A 243 36.71 40.20 -21.87
N THR A 244 35.88 39.74 -20.94
CA THR A 244 34.44 40.00 -20.87
C THR A 244 34.16 41.28 -20.07
N TYR A 245 32.97 41.86 -20.22
CA TYR A 245 32.52 43.03 -19.45
C TYR A 245 32.60 42.81 -17.91
N VAL A 246 32.39 41.56 -17.46
CA VAL A 246 32.56 41.15 -16.06
C VAL A 246 34.01 41.32 -15.57
N ASP A 247 35.01 41.05 -16.41
CA ASP A 247 36.42 41.22 -16.06
C ASP A 247 36.80 42.71 -15.89
N VAL A 248 36.11 43.61 -16.60
CA VAL A 248 36.29 45.06 -16.48
C VAL A 248 35.66 45.58 -15.19
N LEU A 249 34.48 45.06 -14.81
CA LEU A 249 33.83 45.36 -13.54
C LEU A 249 34.65 44.89 -12.34
N GLU A 250 35.37 43.77 -12.45
CA GLU A 250 36.27 43.26 -11.39
C GLU A 250 37.54 44.11 -11.22
N ILE A 251 37.98 44.78 -12.29
CA ILE A 251 39.07 45.77 -12.24
C ILE A 251 38.58 47.08 -11.60
N ILE A 252 37.34 47.49 -11.90
CA ILE A 252 36.72 48.69 -11.33
C ILE A 252 36.37 48.49 -9.84
N SER A 253 35.89 47.32 -9.43
CA SER A 253 35.52 47.01 -8.03
C SER A 253 36.70 46.94 -7.06
N ASN A 254 37.93 46.80 -7.56
CA ASN A 254 39.15 46.87 -6.76
C ASN A 254 39.55 48.32 -6.39
N ASN A 255 38.88 49.34 -6.93
CA ASN A 255 38.94 50.70 -6.41
C ASN A 255 37.86 50.90 -5.34
N SER A 256 38.29 51.26 -4.13
CA SER A 256 37.49 51.26 -2.90
C SER A 256 36.34 52.29 -2.81
N ASP A 257 35.98 52.96 -3.91
CA ASP A 257 34.96 54.02 -3.92
C ASP A 257 33.73 53.69 -4.81
N LEU A 258 33.70 52.56 -5.54
CA LEU A 258 32.55 52.14 -6.36
C LEU A 258 32.34 50.62 -6.25
N SER A 259 31.19 50.16 -5.74
CA SER A 259 30.80 48.74 -5.73
C SER A 259 29.38 48.56 -6.26
N CYS A 260 29.22 47.93 -7.42
CA CYS A 260 27.95 47.31 -7.80
C CYS A 260 27.98 45.85 -7.35
N THR A 261 27.16 45.52 -6.36
CA THR A 261 26.96 44.15 -5.88
C THR A 261 25.47 43.85 -5.92
N ASP A 262 25.04 43.10 -6.93
CA ASP A 262 23.99 42.06 -6.89
C ASP A 262 23.55 41.75 -8.34
N THR A 263 23.52 40.47 -8.70
CA THR A 263 23.45 39.96 -10.07
C THR A 263 22.06 39.44 -10.49
N GLU A 264 20.96 39.94 -9.91
CA GLU A 264 19.63 39.36 -10.22
C GLU A 264 18.50 40.35 -10.56
N ASP A 265 18.69 41.68 -10.56
CA ASP A 265 17.63 42.62 -10.96
C ASP A 265 18.20 43.81 -11.76
N GLU A 266 18.31 43.65 -13.09
CA GLU A 266 19.02 44.59 -13.98
C GLU A 266 18.25 45.88 -14.34
N LEU A 267 16.99 46.08 -13.96
CA LEU A 267 16.24 47.24 -14.47
C LEU A 267 16.26 48.52 -13.63
N TYR A 268 16.79 48.54 -12.40
CA TYR A 268 16.65 49.73 -11.52
C TYR A 268 17.80 50.00 -10.54
N ASN A 269 19.06 49.88 -10.98
CA ASN A 269 20.20 50.33 -10.16
C ASN A 269 20.76 51.68 -10.66
N ASP A 270 20.30 52.77 -10.05
CA ASP A 270 20.71 54.15 -10.39
C ASP A 270 22.23 54.39 -10.20
N GLU A 271 22.90 53.65 -9.31
CA GLU A 271 24.34 53.81 -9.02
C GLU A 271 25.25 53.22 -10.13
N CYS A 272 24.82 52.14 -10.80
CA CYS A 272 25.55 51.58 -11.95
C CYS A 272 25.33 52.43 -13.22
N ASN A 273 24.15 53.02 -13.38
CA ASN A 273 23.81 53.95 -14.46
C ASN A 273 24.66 55.24 -14.42
N GLU A 274 25.04 55.71 -13.23
CA GLU A 274 25.90 56.90 -13.06
C GLU A 274 27.37 56.62 -13.47
N LEU A 275 27.82 55.37 -13.36
CA LEU A 275 29.14 54.90 -13.81
C LEU A 275 29.19 54.79 -15.34
N PHE A 276 28.09 54.34 -15.96
CA PHE A 276 27.91 54.31 -17.41
C PHE A 276 27.79 55.71 -18.02
N GLU A 277 27.06 56.64 -17.41
CA GLU A 277 27.02 58.04 -17.88
C GLU A 277 28.40 58.73 -17.81
N ASN A 278 29.22 58.41 -16.82
CA ASN A 278 30.55 59.01 -16.70
C ASN A 278 31.53 58.55 -17.78
N VAL A 279 31.27 57.41 -18.44
CA VAL A 279 32.19 56.87 -19.44
C VAL A 279 31.57 56.85 -20.86
N TRP A 280 30.23 56.85 -20.99
CA TRP A 280 29.49 56.85 -22.26
C TRP A 280 28.37 57.92 -22.38
N GLY A 281 28.15 58.80 -21.39
CA GLY A 281 27.09 59.80 -21.40
C GLY A 281 27.38 61.07 -22.23
N ASP A 282 26.31 61.65 -22.81
CA ASP A 282 26.37 62.71 -23.84
C ASP A 282 26.27 64.16 -23.28
N GLU A 283 26.18 64.37 -21.96
CA GLU A 283 26.13 65.72 -21.36
C GLU A 283 27.34 66.04 -20.46
N GLY A 284 28.25 66.86 -21.01
CA GLY A 284 29.55 67.13 -20.42
C GLY A 284 29.56 67.99 -19.14
N VAL A 285 30.56 67.71 -18.29
CA VAL A 285 31.19 68.71 -17.45
C VAL A 285 32.59 69.00 -18.00
N GLY A 286 32.73 70.12 -18.69
CA GLY A 286 34.05 70.68 -19.03
C GLY A 286 34.57 70.44 -20.45
N GLY A 287 33.69 70.42 -21.47
CA GLY A 287 34.04 70.87 -22.83
C GLY A 287 35.22 70.17 -23.54
N ILE A 288 35.40 68.85 -23.39
CA ILE A 288 36.44 68.09 -24.12
C ILE A 288 35.90 66.84 -24.86
N ILE A 289 34.60 66.51 -24.81
CA ILE A 289 34.11 65.27 -25.43
C ILE A 289 32.94 65.59 -26.36
N ASN A 290 33.13 65.34 -27.65
CA ASN A 290 32.13 65.51 -28.69
C ASN A 290 32.42 64.41 -29.72
N SER A 291 31.62 63.33 -29.72
CA SER A 291 31.76 62.12 -30.54
C SER A 291 33.09 61.36 -30.37
N GLY A 292 33.01 60.05 -30.14
CA GLY A 292 34.13 59.16 -29.88
C GLY A 292 35.26 59.26 -30.92
N VAL A 293 36.27 60.05 -30.57
CA VAL A 293 37.63 59.92 -31.08
C VAL A 293 38.51 59.78 -29.86
N PHE A 294 39.04 58.58 -29.62
CA PHE A 294 40.09 58.39 -28.62
C PHE A 294 41.36 59.11 -29.11
N ASP A 295 41.72 60.22 -28.46
CA ASP A 295 43.01 60.88 -28.66
C ASP A 295 44.11 60.03 -28.00
N TYR A 296 45.07 59.60 -28.81
CA TYR A 296 46.17 58.73 -28.43
C TYR A 296 47.19 59.51 -27.60
N ASN A 297 47.01 59.54 -26.27
CA ASN A 297 48.10 59.86 -25.33
C ASN A 297 47.78 59.41 -23.89
N SER A 298 47.99 58.14 -23.58
CA SER A 298 48.55 57.71 -22.28
C SER A 298 48.99 56.24 -22.34
N GLU A 299 49.98 55.90 -21.51
CA GLU A 299 50.92 54.78 -21.62
C GLU A 299 50.35 53.36 -21.41
N PHE A 300 49.08 53.08 -21.77
CA PHE A 300 48.43 51.79 -21.47
C PHE A 300 48.03 50.91 -22.65
N PHE A 301 48.28 51.30 -23.91
CA PHE A 301 47.89 50.49 -25.08
C PHE A 301 49.02 50.32 -26.11
N PRO A 302 49.58 49.11 -26.30
CA PRO A 302 50.53 48.83 -27.38
C PRO A 302 49.81 48.34 -28.64
N ASN A 303 49.73 49.24 -29.62
CA ASN A 303 49.69 49.07 -31.09
C ASN A 303 48.84 47.99 -31.83
N ASP A 304 48.37 48.51 -32.97
CA ASP A 304 47.96 47.91 -34.25
C ASP A 304 46.60 47.22 -34.30
N LEU A 305 45.56 47.98 -34.69
CA LEU A 305 44.40 47.50 -35.46
C LEU A 305 43.67 48.66 -36.20
N ASP A 306 43.06 48.28 -37.32
CA ASP A 306 42.49 49.04 -38.47
C ASP A 306 41.75 50.38 -38.20
N PRO A 307 41.92 51.42 -39.04
CA PRO A 307 41.19 52.69 -38.93
C PRO A 307 39.75 52.63 -39.49
N LEU A 308 39.05 51.50 -39.33
CA LEU A 308 37.81 51.22 -40.08
C LEU A 308 36.68 50.66 -39.21
N THR A 309 36.41 51.26 -38.04
CA THR A 309 35.25 50.87 -37.22
C THR A 309 34.76 52.03 -36.36
N THR A 310 34.09 53.04 -36.93
CA THR A 310 33.08 53.84 -36.21
C THR A 310 32.20 54.65 -37.16
N ILE A 311 31.22 54.01 -37.80
CA ILE A 311 30.08 54.73 -38.39
C ILE A 311 28.85 53.82 -38.20
N CYS A 312 28.01 54.12 -37.21
CA CYS A 312 26.72 53.45 -37.02
C CYS A 312 25.58 54.45 -37.11
N GLY A 313 24.68 54.21 -38.06
CA GLY A 313 23.35 54.79 -38.12
C GLY A 313 23.18 56.14 -38.86
N PRO A 314 22.00 56.36 -39.48
CA PRO A 314 21.61 57.62 -40.08
C PRO A 314 21.44 58.73 -39.03
N GLY A 315 22.50 59.50 -38.79
CA GLY A 315 22.54 60.59 -37.81
C GLY A 315 23.94 61.10 -37.50
N SER A 316 24.97 60.29 -37.75
CA SER A 316 26.37 60.70 -37.65
C SER A 316 26.78 61.68 -38.77
N ASN A 317 27.55 62.72 -38.45
CA ASN A 317 28.11 63.67 -39.43
C ASN A 317 29.12 62.95 -40.36
N GLY A 318 28.61 62.29 -41.39
CA GLY A 318 29.41 61.48 -42.33
C GLY A 318 28.68 60.28 -42.93
N TRP A 319 27.49 59.93 -42.45
CA TRP A 319 26.69 58.78 -42.90
C TRP A 319 26.49 58.72 -44.42
N SER A 320 26.23 59.86 -45.06
CA SER A 320 25.92 59.94 -46.50
C SER A 320 27.11 59.68 -47.44
N ILE A 321 28.28 59.28 -46.93
CA ILE A 321 29.54 59.19 -47.69
C ILE A 321 30.00 57.73 -47.88
N TYR A 322 29.51 56.79 -47.08
CA TYR A 322 29.94 55.39 -47.12
C TYR A 322 28.81 54.48 -47.61
N GLN A 323 28.95 53.95 -48.83
CA GLN A 323 27.94 53.16 -49.52
C GLN A 323 28.22 51.65 -49.46
N SER A 324 29.05 51.20 -48.50
CA SER A 324 29.53 49.81 -48.41
C SER A 324 29.72 49.34 -46.97
N ILE A 325 28.70 49.51 -46.13
CA ILE A 325 28.60 48.75 -44.89
C ILE A 325 28.08 47.35 -45.28
N PHE A 326 28.73 46.31 -44.77
CA PHE A 326 28.31 44.92 -45.01
C PHE A 326 27.12 44.65 -44.09
N ASP A 327 25.94 44.67 -44.69
CA ASP A 327 24.63 44.39 -44.09
C ASP A 327 24.23 42.98 -44.56
N PRO A 328 24.46 41.92 -43.77
CA PRO A 328 24.32 40.54 -44.20
C PRO A 328 22.85 40.11 -44.38
N ASN A 329 21.92 40.75 -43.66
CA ASN A 329 20.49 40.47 -43.51
C ASN A 329 19.59 41.51 -44.23
N GLY A 330 20.09 42.72 -44.50
CA GLY A 330 19.50 43.70 -45.42
C GLY A 330 18.54 44.70 -44.78
N ASP A 331 18.51 44.78 -43.46
CA ASP A 331 17.49 45.46 -42.65
C ASP A 331 18.01 46.55 -41.70
N ASP A 332 19.32 46.64 -41.51
CA ASP A 332 19.88 47.37 -40.37
C ASP A 332 19.86 48.89 -40.49
N LEU A 333 19.57 49.46 -41.67
CA LEU A 333 19.91 50.87 -41.91
C LEU A 333 18.94 51.61 -42.84
N SER A 334 17.63 51.48 -42.57
CA SER A 334 16.61 52.31 -43.22
C SER A 334 16.42 53.64 -42.48
N ALA A 335 15.91 54.69 -43.16
CA ALA A 335 15.60 55.99 -42.52
C ALA A 335 14.53 55.91 -41.40
N MET A 336 13.94 54.73 -41.19
CA MET A 336 12.96 54.43 -40.15
C MET A 336 13.58 53.80 -38.89
N ASN A 337 14.79 53.24 -38.94
CA ASN A 337 15.49 52.70 -37.77
C ASN A 337 16.59 53.68 -37.33
N GLN A 338 16.26 54.59 -36.40
CA GLN A 338 17.20 55.60 -35.89
C GLN A 338 18.04 55.10 -34.70
N GLY A 339 17.77 53.89 -34.19
CA GLY A 339 18.36 53.33 -32.97
C GLY A 339 19.73 52.67 -33.14
N GLY A 340 20.04 52.11 -34.32
CA GLY A 340 21.26 51.34 -34.56
C GLY A 340 21.01 49.82 -34.59
N LEU A 341 22.00 49.04 -34.16
CA LEU A 341 21.97 47.56 -34.07
C LEU A 341 21.44 47.08 -32.70
N GLU A 342 20.87 47.97 -31.88
CA GLU A 342 20.36 47.66 -30.54
C GLU A 342 18.88 48.08 -30.47
N ASN A 343 18.05 47.23 -29.85
CA ASN A 343 16.60 47.38 -29.74
C ASN A 343 15.88 47.52 -31.11
N ASN A 344 16.41 46.87 -32.16
CA ASN A 344 15.79 46.85 -33.49
C ASN A 344 14.82 45.66 -33.70
N GLN A 345 14.73 44.77 -32.71
CA GLN A 345 13.97 43.52 -32.68
C GLN A 345 14.35 42.52 -33.78
N ARG A 346 15.61 42.56 -34.23
CA ARG A 346 16.12 41.67 -35.28
C ARG A 346 17.51 41.17 -34.91
N TYR A 347 17.76 39.90 -35.18
CA TYR A 347 19.07 39.33 -34.90
C TYR A 347 20.13 39.90 -35.85
N ASP A 348 21.19 40.42 -35.25
CA ASP A 348 22.34 40.95 -35.94
C ASP A 348 23.55 40.00 -35.83
N PHE A 349 24.32 39.89 -36.91
CA PHE A 349 25.45 38.97 -36.96
C PHE A 349 26.54 39.35 -35.94
N GLY A 350 26.63 38.57 -34.86
CA GLY A 350 27.57 38.79 -33.76
C GLY A 350 26.91 38.92 -32.39
N GLU A 351 25.59 39.03 -32.34
CA GLU A 351 24.82 39.01 -31.08
C GLU A 351 24.85 37.64 -30.41
N ILE A 352 24.72 37.67 -29.07
CA ILE A 352 24.60 36.46 -28.27
C ILE A 352 23.17 35.96 -28.40
N PHE A 353 23.02 34.67 -28.68
CA PHE A 353 21.75 33.98 -28.69
C PHE A 353 21.83 32.68 -27.89
N GLU A 354 20.70 32.28 -27.33
CA GLU A 354 20.51 30.97 -26.72
C GLU A 354 20.27 29.93 -27.82
N ASP A 355 21.35 29.26 -28.19
CA ASP A 355 21.35 28.17 -29.16
C ASP A 355 20.63 26.93 -28.60
N SER A 356 19.36 26.80 -28.94
CA SER A 356 18.48 25.73 -28.45
C SER A 356 18.81 24.37 -29.07
N ASN A 357 19.40 24.34 -30.26
CA ASN A 357 19.69 23.11 -31.00
C ASN A 357 21.20 22.73 -31.02
N GLN A 358 22.05 23.60 -30.48
CA GLN A 358 23.51 23.48 -30.36
C GLN A 358 24.26 23.37 -31.70
N ASP A 359 23.71 23.91 -32.79
CA ASP A 359 24.35 23.88 -34.11
C ASP A 359 25.30 25.08 -34.37
N GLY A 360 25.30 26.07 -33.47
CA GLY A 360 26.11 27.27 -33.53
C GLY A 360 25.66 28.28 -34.59
N ILE A 361 24.44 28.15 -35.10
CA ILE A 361 23.82 29.01 -36.12
C ILE A 361 22.50 29.54 -35.54
N TYR A 362 22.30 30.87 -35.58
CA TYR A 362 21.03 31.45 -35.16
C TYR A 362 19.90 31.04 -36.12
N ASN A 363 18.87 30.42 -35.56
CA ASN A 363 17.64 30.09 -36.24
C ASN A 363 16.54 31.07 -35.84
N SER A 364 16.12 31.94 -36.76
CA SER A 364 15.02 32.87 -36.51
C SER A 364 13.70 32.13 -36.28
N PRO A 365 12.80 32.68 -35.44
CA PRO A 365 11.44 32.17 -35.30
C PRO A 365 10.76 32.02 -36.67
N PRO A 366 10.03 30.92 -36.90
CA PRO A 366 9.37 30.70 -38.17
C PRO A 366 8.21 31.70 -38.35
N GLU A 367 7.91 32.12 -39.59
CA GLU A 367 6.87 33.13 -39.89
C GLU A 367 5.48 32.81 -39.34
N ASN A 368 5.24 31.54 -38.99
CA ASN A 368 3.98 31.04 -38.48
C ASN A 368 3.93 30.95 -36.94
N TYR A 369 4.94 31.45 -36.24
CA TYR A 369 5.01 31.58 -34.79
C TYR A 369 4.79 33.03 -34.35
N ASN A 370 4.01 33.22 -33.30
CA ASN A 370 3.76 34.52 -32.67
C ASN A 370 4.49 34.56 -31.31
N GLU A 371 5.52 35.41 -31.21
CA GLU A 371 6.35 35.57 -30.01
C GLU A 371 5.59 36.14 -28.82
N ASP A 372 4.66 37.09 -29.02
CA ASP A 372 3.92 37.74 -27.94
C ASP A 372 2.96 36.78 -27.23
N LEU A 373 2.46 35.77 -27.95
CA LEU A 373 1.44 34.84 -27.48
C LEU A 373 1.96 33.41 -27.26
N ASP A 374 3.23 33.14 -27.57
CA ASP A 374 3.85 31.80 -27.58
C ASP A 374 3.01 30.76 -28.35
N LEU A 375 2.63 31.12 -29.57
CA LEU A 375 1.59 30.40 -30.32
C LEU A 375 1.99 30.15 -31.78
N TYR A 376 1.91 28.89 -32.21
CA TYR A 376 2.06 28.52 -33.60
C TYR A 376 0.72 28.48 -34.30
N THR A 377 0.64 29.06 -35.50
CA THR A 377 -0.59 29.12 -36.30
C THR A 377 -0.36 28.51 -37.69
N TRP A 378 -1.31 27.71 -38.17
CA TRP A 378 -1.31 27.19 -39.54
C TRP A 378 -2.64 27.53 -40.21
N THR A 379 -2.58 27.99 -41.46
CA THR A 379 -3.76 28.35 -42.28
C THR A 379 -3.82 27.56 -43.60
N GLU A 380 -2.74 26.88 -43.99
CA GLU A 380 -2.66 26.09 -45.23
C GLU A 380 -2.59 24.57 -44.96
N ASN A 381 -3.11 23.77 -45.90
CA ASN A 381 -3.10 22.30 -45.87
C ASN A 381 -3.76 21.67 -44.62
N LEU A 382 -4.84 22.28 -44.11
CA LEU A 382 -5.57 21.79 -42.93
C LEU A 382 -6.66 20.76 -43.23
N SER A 383 -7.02 20.55 -44.50
CA SER A 383 -8.15 19.68 -44.86
C SER A 383 -7.96 18.23 -44.43
N ASP A 384 -6.72 17.74 -44.46
CA ASP A 384 -6.37 16.39 -44.03
C ASP A 384 -6.38 16.24 -42.50
N LEU A 385 -6.07 17.33 -41.77
CA LEU A 385 -6.00 17.34 -40.31
C LEU A 385 -7.38 17.36 -39.65
N CYS A 386 -8.29 18.21 -40.14
CA CYS A 386 -9.55 18.48 -39.46
C CYS A 386 -10.74 18.78 -40.40
N GLY A 387 -10.63 18.41 -41.67
CA GLY A 387 -11.73 18.53 -42.64
C GLY A 387 -11.86 19.94 -43.23
N ASN A 388 -12.56 20.84 -42.53
CA ASN A 388 -12.90 22.17 -43.04
C ASN A 388 -12.44 23.33 -42.11
N CYS A 389 -11.37 23.13 -41.34
CA CYS A 389 -10.83 24.21 -40.51
C CYS A 389 -10.18 25.31 -41.35
N SER A 390 -10.38 26.54 -40.91
CA SER A 390 -9.70 27.73 -41.42
C SER A 390 -8.33 27.91 -40.75
N GLU A 391 -8.24 27.65 -39.45
CA GLU A 391 -7.01 27.85 -38.67
C GLU A 391 -6.78 26.69 -37.69
N PHE A 392 -5.52 26.36 -37.47
CA PHE A 392 -5.06 25.42 -36.47
C PHE A 392 -3.96 26.06 -35.65
N LEU A 393 -4.02 25.95 -34.32
CA LEU A 393 -3.08 26.57 -33.41
C LEU A 393 -2.53 25.58 -32.37
N ILE A 394 -1.26 25.74 -32.02
CA ILE A 394 -0.57 24.98 -30.96
C ILE A 394 0.10 25.97 -30.01
N LYS A 395 -0.20 25.85 -28.72
CA LYS A 395 0.47 26.58 -27.62
C LYS A 395 1.18 25.60 -26.70
N GLY A 396 2.44 25.85 -26.37
CA GLY A 396 3.25 24.98 -25.49
C GLY A 396 3.47 23.56 -26.04
N GLU A 397 3.58 22.56 -25.14
CA GLU A 397 3.77 21.15 -25.49
C GLU A 397 2.53 20.25 -25.19
N PRO A 398 1.36 20.48 -25.83
CA PRO A 398 0.15 19.74 -25.52
C PRO A 398 0.29 18.26 -25.84
N ALA A 399 -0.33 17.39 -25.02
CA ALA A 399 -0.30 15.95 -25.22
C ALA A 399 -1.69 15.31 -25.06
N ILE A 400 -2.00 14.34 -25.93
CA ILE A 400 -3.34 13.73 -26.04
C ILE A 400 -3.75 12.99 -24.75
N ASN A 401 -2.83 12.27 -24.09
CA ASN A 401 -3.13 11.62 -22.80
C ASN A 401 -3.07 12.57 -21.59
N ARG A 402 -2.75 13.85 -21.81
CA ARG A 402 -2.75 14.91 -20.78
C ARG A 402 -3.85 15.95 -21.00
N ILE A 403 -4.86 15.66 -21.84
CA ILE A 403 -6.02 16.54 -21.99
C ILE A 403 -6.74 16.64 -20.63
N GLU A 404 -6.80 17.84 -20.09
CA GLU A 404 -7.47 18.18 -18.82
C GLU A 404 -8.77 18.92 -19.04
N GLN A 405 -8.90 19.65 -20.15
CA GLN A 405 -10.11 20.34 -20.52
C GLN A 405 -10.34 20.35 -22.03
N ILE A 406 -11.61 20.44 -22.42
CA ILE A 406 -12.05 20.72 -23.78
C ILE A 406 -12.92 21.97 -23.73
N MET A 407 -12.58 22.99 -24.49
CA MET A 407 -13.32 24.23 -24.60
C MET A 407 -13.91 24.34 -26.01
N VAL A 408 -15.17 24.76 -26.09
CA VAL A 408 -15.86 25.04 -27.35
C VAL A 408 -16.41 26.46 -27.30
N GLY A 409 -16.15 27.24 -28.34
CA GLY A 409 -16.54 28.64 -28.42
C GLY A 409 -17.21 28.99 -29.73
N VAL A 410 -18.02 30.05 -29.71
CA VAL A 410 -18.58 30.68 -30.92
C VAL A 410 -18.03 32.10 -30.98
N ALA A 411 -17.23 32.38 -32.01
CA ALA A 411 -16.58 33.65 -32.25
C ALA A 411 -17.28 34.44 -33.35
N ASN A 412 -17.61 35.69 -33.05
CA ASN A 412 -18.19 36.61 -34.01
C ASN A 412 -17.10 37.47 -34.67
N GLU A 413 -16.61 37.05 -35.83
CA GLU A 413 -15.68 37.85 -36.64
C GLU A 413 -16.40 38.71 -37.70
N THR A 414 -17.72 38.84 -37.60
CA THR A 414 -18.51 39.69 -38.48
C THR A 414 -18.54 41.15 -37.98
N ASN A 415 -18.96 42.07 -38.85
CA ASN A 415 -19.08 43.50 -38.49
C ASN A 415 -20.35 43.88 -37.71
N SER A 416 -21.22 42.90 -37.39
CA SER A 416 -22.49 43.12 -36.70
C SER A 416 -22.68 42.13 -35.56
N GLU A 417 -23.48 42.49 -34.57
CA GLU A 417 -23.86 41.59 -33.48
C GLU A 417 -24.68 40.41 -34.03
N ILE A 418 -24.33 39.18 -33.63
CA ILE A 418 -25.00 37.96 -34.09
C ILE A 418 -25.86 37.37 -32.98
N TYR A 419 -26.98 36.77 -33.37
CA TYR A 419 -27.91 36.07 -32.49
C TYR A 419 -28.23 34.70 -33.08
N GLY A 420 -28.38 33.70 -32.21
CA GLY A 420 -28.82 32.35 -32.58
C GLY A 420 -28.30 31.28 -31.63
N GLN A 421 -28.34 30.04 -32.11
CA GLN A 421 -28.03 28.85 -31.31
C GLN A 421 -27.05 27.95 -32.07
N VAL A 422 -26.11 27.33 -31.34
CA VAL A 422 -25.21 26.31 -31.88
C VAL A 422 -25.44 24.99 -31.15
N PHE A 423 -25.73 23.92 -31.90
CA PHE A 423 -25.89 22.59 -31.30
C PHE A 423 -24.62 21.76 -31.48
N LEU A 424 -24.16 21.14 -30.39
CA LEU A 424 -22.99 20.25 -30.36
C LEU A 424 -23.43 18.84 -30.01
N ASN A 425 -22.97 17.85 -30.77
CA ASN A 425 -23.38 16.46 -30.58
C ASN A 425 -22.25 15.46 -30.81
N GLU A 426 -22.34 14.30 -30.14
CA GLU A 426 -21.50 13.12 -30.38
C GLU A 426 -19.99 13.43 -30.43
N LEU A 427 -19.44 14.03 -29.37
CA LEU A 427 -17.98 14.15 -29.19
C LEU A 427 -17.39 12.77 -28.88
N ARG A 428 -16.73 12.14 -29.85
CA ARG A 428 -16.26 10.75 -29.75
C ARG A 428 -14.94 10.50 -30.46
N PHE A 429 -14.19 9.55 -29.92
CA PHE A 429 -13.04 8.97 -30.61
C PHE A 429 -13.48 7.84 -31.55
N THR A 430 -12.93 7.80 -32.76
CA THR A 430 -13.26 6.82 -33.81
C THR A 430 -12.00 6.28 -34.48
N GLY A 431 -12.13 5.17 -35.20
CA GLY A 431 -11.01 4.49 -35.86
C GLY A 431 -10.08 3.81 -34.85
N VAL A 432 -10.50 2.67 -34.28
CA VAL A 432 -9.64 1.91 -33.36
C VAL A 432 -8.39 1.43 -34.09
N LYS A 433 -7.21 1.81 -33.60
CA LYS A 433 -5.91 1.37 -34.13
C LYS A 433 -5.77 -0.14 -33.99
N LYS A 434 -5.31 -0.81 -35.05
CA LYS A 434 -5.17 -2.28 -35.12
C LYS A 434 -3.70 -2.69 -35.23
N ASP A 435 -2.89 -2.12 -34.34
CA ASP A 435 -1.47 -2.47 -34.22
C ASP A 435 -1.32 -3.93 -33.78
N LYS A 436 -0.30 -4.60 -34.32
CA LYS A 436 -0.03 -6.01 -34.01
C LYS A 436 1.08 -6.07 -32.96
N GLY A 437 0.80 -6.65 -31.80
CA GLY A 437 1.80 -7.01 -30.81
C GLY A 437 2.20 -8.48 -30.86
N GLN A 438 3.48 -8.77 -30.60
CA GLN A 438 4.03 -10.12 -30.53
C GLN A 438 4.61 -10.43 -29.15
N ALA A 439 4.50 -11.69 -28.73
CA ALA A 439 5.19 -12.18 -27.54
C ALA A 439 5.83 -13.55 -27.82
N TYR A 440 7.12 -13.66 -27.49
CA TYR A 440 7.90 -14.88 -27.59
C TYR A 440 8.38 -15.29 -26.20
N ARG A 441 8.20 -16.56 -25.85
CA ARG A 441 8.75 -17.12 -24.63
C ARG A 441 9.40 -18.47 -24.90
N LEU A 442 10.70 -18.54 -24.66
CA LEU A 442 11.48 -19.76 -24.71
C LEU A 442 11.92 -20.12 -23.29
N SER A 443 11.63 -21.34 -22.84
CA SER A 443 12.14 -21.86 -21.58
C SER A 443 12.87 -23.18 -21.81
N GLY A 444 14.05 -23.30 -21.21
CA GLY A 444 14.92 -24.46 -21.27
C GLY A 444 15.26 -24.95 -19.88
N LYS A 445 15.24 -26.27 -19.67
CA LYS A 445 15.72 -26.90 -18.43
C LYS A 445 16.54 -28.13 -18.77
N VAL A 446 17.80 -28.13 -18.36
CA VAL A 446 18.76 -29.20 -18.60
C VAL A 446 19.29 -29.70 -17.26
N ASN A 447 19.09 -30.98 -16.97
CA ASN A 447 19.64 -31.65 -15.79
C ASN A 447 20.76 -32.61 -16.19
N PHE A 448 21.97 -32.39 -15.74
CA PHE A 448 23.12 -33.28 -15.89
C PHE A 448 23.16 -34.30 -14.74
N SER A 449 22.14 -35.18 -14.69
CA SER A 449 21.93 -36.15 -13.60
C SER A 449 21.95 -35.45 -12.22
N ASP A 450 22.91 -35.79 -11.37
CA ASP A 450 23.06 -35.24 -10.02
C ASP A 450 24.07 -34.09 -9.95
N LEU A 451 24.77 -33.79 -11.05
CA LEU A 451 25.93 -32.89 -11.10
C LEU A 451 25.52 -31.42 -11.21
N ALA A 452 24.68 -31.10 -12.19
CA ALA A 452 24.28 -29.73 -12.48
C ALA A 452 22.85 -29.65 -13.02
N SER A 453 22.18 -28.54 -12.75
CA SER A 453 20.91 -28.18 -13.36
C SER A 453 21.00 -26.76 -13.88
N ILE A 454 20.63 -26.56 -15.14
CA ILE A 454 20.61 -25.26 -15.80
C ILE A 454 19.19 -25.01 -16.27
N GLU A 455 18.60 -23.90 -15.83
CA GLU A 455 17.30 -23.41 -16.26
C GLU A 455 17.53 -22.06 -16.94
N SER A 456 17.05 -21.90 -18.16
CA SER A 456 17.13 -20.64 -18.89
C SER A 456 15.74 -20.23 -19.37
N GLN A 457 15.49 -18.94 -19.38
CA GLN A 457 14.26 -18.36 -19.90
C GLN A 457 14.60 -17.10 -20.70
N TYR A 458 14.05 -17.02 -21.89
CA TYR A 458 14.06 -15.83 -22.73
C TYR A 458 12.62 -15.44 -23.01
N LYS A 459 12.29 -14.18 -22.76
CA LYS A 459 10.96 -13.61 -22.99
C LYS A 459 11.15 -12.29 -23.73
N PHE A 460 10.44 -12.13 -24.84
CA PHE A 460 10.33 -10.87 -25.56
C PHE A 460 8.84 -10.58 -25.72
N GLU A 461 8.40 -9.39 -25.34
CA GLU A 461 7.00 -8.96 -25.41
C GLU A 461 6.97 -7.52 -25.89
N GLU A 462 6.25 -7.27 -26.99
CA GLU A 462 6.09 -5.94 -27.57
C GLU A 462 5.02 -5.14 -26.83
N ALA A 463 5.13 -3.81 -26.88
CA ALA A 463 4.22 -2.88 -26.19
C ALA A 463 2.73 -3.11 -26.47
N ASP A 464 2.38 -3.51 -27.69
CA ASP A 464 1.00 -3.72 -28.13
C ASP A 464 0.49 -5.15 -27.89
N PHE A 465 1.30 -6.05 -27.32
CA PHE A 465 0.84 -7.39 -27.00
C PHE A 465 -0.04 -7.35 -25.76
N HIS A 466 -1.22 -7.95 -25.85
CA HIS A 466 -2.16 -8.07 -24.74
C HIS A 466 -2.94 -9.39 -24.84
N ARG A 467 -3.52 -9.82 -23.72
CA ARG A 467 -4.34 -11.03 -23.66
C ARG A 467 -5.78 -10.73 -24.07
N LEU A 468 -6.58 -11.78 -24.32
CA LEU A 468 -7.98 -11.63 -24.75
C LEU A 468 -8.88 -10.90 -23.73
N GLN A 469 -8.51 -10.88 -22.45
CA GLN A 469 -9.23 -10.13 -21.42
C GLN A 469 -8.76 -8.67 -21.27
N GLU A 470 -7.59 -8.34 -21.82
CA GLU A 470 -7.00 -7.00 -21.76
C GLU A 470 -7.39 -6.23 -23.04
N ARG A 471 -7.70 -4.95 -22.88
CA ARG A 471 -8.11 -4.07 -23.98
C ARG A 471 -6.91 -3.46 -24.70
N LEU A 472 -5.84 -3.15 -23.98
CA LEU A 472 -4.58 -2.57 -24.47
C LEU A 472 -3.38 -3.33 -23.88
N GLY A 473 -2.22 -3.22 -24.53
CA GLY A 473 -0.95 -3.79 -24.05
C GLY A 473 -0.31 -2.96 -22.93
N GLU A 474 0.82 -3.46 -22.41
CA GLU A 474 1.57 -2.83 -21.31
C GLU A 474 2.26 -1.51 -21.71
N GLY A 475 2.20 -1.10 -22.99
CA GLY A 475 2.73 0.19 -23.46
C GLY A 475 4.27 0.26 -23.51
N SER A 476 4.95 -0.84 -23.18
CA SER A 476 6.41 -0.95 -23.25
C SER A 476 6.84 -2.28 -23.86
N THR A 477 7.87 -2.24 -24.69
CA THR A 477 8.51 -3.44 -25.24
C THR A 477 9.56 -3.93 -24.26
N SER A 478 9.44 -5.17 -23.79
CA SER A 478 10.32 -5.75 -22.79
C SER A 478 11.02 -7.02 -23.28
N GLU A 479 12.32 -7.08 -23.04
CA GLU A 479 13.18 -8.23 -23.28
C GLU A 479 13.74 -8.69 -21.94
N THR A 480 13.47 -9.94 -21.57
CA THR A 480 13.97 -10.55 -20.33
C THR A 480 14.73 -11.83 -20.64
N PHE A 481 15.97 -11.92 -20.17
CA PHE A 481 16.76 -13.15 -20.20
C PHE A 481 17.17 -13.52 -18.78
N SER A 482 16.85 -14.73 -18.34
CA SER A 482 17.26 -15.26 -17.05
C SER A 482 17.86 -16.65 -17.18
N ILE A 483 18.90 -16.91 -16.39
CA ILE A 483 19.59 -18.19 -16.30
C ILE A 483 19.89 -18.52 -14.84
N ASN A 484 19.40 -19.68 -14.40
CA ASN A 484 19.67 -20.26 -13.09
C ASN A 484 20.49 -21.53 -13.29
N SER A 485 21.69 -21.56 -12.73
CA SER A 485 22.58 -22.70 -12.77
C SER A 485 22.90 -23.15 -11.35
N SER A 486 22.73 -24.43 -11.07
CA SER A 486 23.15 -25.07 -9.82
C SER A 486 24.13 -26.18 -10.15
N PHE A 487 25.27 -26.20 -9.47
CA PHE A 487 26.36 -27.13 -9.71
C PHE A 487 26.86 -27.71 -8.40
N LYS A 488 26.93 -29.04 -8.29
CA LYS A 488 27.42 -29.73 -7.09
C LYS A 488 28.91 -30.04 -7.22
N ALA A 489 29.75 -29.11 -6.77
CA ALA A 489 31.20 -29.25 -6.85
C ALA A 489 31.75 -30.42 -6.02
N ASP A 490 31.00 -30.88 -5.00
CA ASP A 490 31.37 -32.05 -4.19
C ASP A 490 31.51 -33.35 -4.99
N LYS A 491 30.88 -33.46 -6.16
CA LYS A 491 30.94 -34.65 -7.01
C LYS A 491 32.31 -34.87 -7.66
N PHE A 492 33.18 -33.86 -7.72
CA PHE A 492 34.56 -33.99 -8.19
C PHE A 492 35.53 -34.41 -7.08
N LEU A 493 35.11 -34.34 -5.82
CA LEU A 493 35.92 -34.71 -4.68
C LEU A 493 35.61 -36.15 -4.25
N PRO A 494 36.56 -36.87 -3.61
CA PRO A 494 36.31 -38.22 -3.14
C PRO A 494 35.11 -38.28 -2.19
N SER A 495 34.17 -39.20 -2.44
CA SER A 495 32.96 -39.37 -1.62
C SER A 495 33.27 -39.68 -0.14
N GLU A 496 34.47 -40.20 0.16
CA GLU A 496 34.94 -40.44 1.53
C GLU A 496 35.04 -39.15 2.36
N TRP A 497 35.32 -38.01 1.73
CA TRP A 497 35.45 -36.72 2.40
C TRP A 497 34.11 -36.13 2.84
N GLY A 498 33.00 -36.63 2.26
CA GLY A 498 31.64 -36.23 2.63
C GLY A 498 31.41 -34.72 2.58
N LEU A 499 32.01 -34.03 1.62
CA LEU A 499 31.81 -32.59 1.46
C LEU A 499 30.51 -32.34 0.68
N SER A 500 29.89 -31.19 0.92
CA SER A 500 28.73 -30.68 0.19
C SER A 500 29.04 -29.24 -0.18
N ILE A 501 29.19 -28.98 -1.47
CA ILE A 501 29.58 -27.67 -2.01
C ILE A 501 28.69 -27.35 -3.22
N PRO A 502 27.41 -26.96 -3.00
CA PRO A 502 26.56 -26.47 -4.07
C PRO A 502 27.01 -25.05 -4.46
N LEU A 503 27.28 -24.84 -5.74
CA LEU A 503 27.52 -23.55 -6.36
C LEU A 503 26.26 -23.17 -7.13
N ASN A 504 25.58 -22.09 -6.72
CA ASN A 504 24.43 -21.57 -7.43
C ASN A 504 24.81 -20.25 -8.08
N PHE A 505 24.48 -20.09 -9.35
CA PHE A 505 24.67 -18.89 -10.14
C PHE A 505 23.34 -18.51 -10.77
N ASN A 506 22.89 -17.29 -10.54
CA ASN A 506 21.71 -16.73 -11.18
C ASN A 506 22.10 -15.44 -11.90
N PHE A 507 21.73 -15.33 -13.16
CA PHE A 507 21.91 -14.13 -13.95
C PHE A 507 20.58 -13.77 -14.61
N SER A 508 20.16 -12.52 -14.46
CA SER A 508 18.94 -12.01 -15.05
C SER A 508 19.19 -10.63 -15.63
N THR A 509 18.69 -10.39 -16.83
CA THR A 509 18.65 -9.08 -17.46
C THR A 509 17.24 -8.82 -17.96
N GLN A 510 16.76 -7.60 -17.74
CA GLN A 510 15.50 -7.10 -18.25
C GLN A 510 15.78 -5.74 -18.86
N ASN A 511 15.53 -5.60 -20.16
CA ASN A 511 15.58 -4.34 -20.88
C ASN A 511 14.16 -3.97 -21.28
N SER A 512 13.73 -2.76 -20.99
CA SER A 512 12.38 -2.29 -21.32
C SER A 512 12.43 -0.89 -21.91
N THR A 513 11.66 -0.70 -22.98
CA THR A 513 11.59 0.55 -23.74
C THR A 513 10.13 0.95 -23.91
N PRO A 514 9.72 2.14 -23.46
CA PRO A 514 8.34 2.61 -23.63
C PRO A 514 8.04 2.90 -25.10
N LYS A 515 6.79 2.69 -25.54
CA LYS A 515 6.32 3.01 -26.92
C LYS A 515 6.31 4.52 -27.19
N TYR A 516 6.01 5.31 -26.16
CA TYR A 516 5.96 6.77 -26.20
C TYR A 516 7.04 7.38 -25.32
N TYR A 517 7.48 8.59 -25.65
CA TYR A 517 8.46 9.30 -24.82
C TYR A 517 7.85 9.64 -23.45
N PRO A 518 8.54 9.38 -22.32
CA PRO A 518 7.98 9.65 -20.99
C PRO A 518 7.60 11.12 -20.75
N TYR A 519 8.39 12.05 -21.30
CA TYR A 519 8.19 13.49 -21.14
C TYR A 519 7.24 14.07 -22.21
N GLN A 520 7.24 13.51 -23.42
CA GLN A 520 6.37 13.83 -24.55
C GLN A 520 5.56 12.59 -25.00
N PRO A 521 4.49 12.23 -24.28
CA PRO A 521 3.83 10.93 -24.39
C PRO A 521 3.02 10.74 -25.68
N ASP A 522 2.94 11.76 -26.53
CA ASP A 522 2.35 11.70 -27.86
C ASP A 522 3.35 11.27 -28.95
N VAL A 523 4.66 11.40 -28.69
CA VAL A 523 5.71 11.06 -29.66
C VAL A 523 6.15 9.60 -29.54
N LEU A 524 6.23 8.89 -30.67
CA LEU A 524 6.70 7.51 -30.74
C LEU A 524 8.23 7.43 -30.61
N THR A 525 8.71 6.50 -29.79
CA THR A 525 10.16 6.28 -29.53
C THR A 525 10.88 5.52 -30.63
N GLY A 526 10.11 4.99 -31.60
CA GLY A 526 10.61 4.16 -32.69
C GLY A 526 10.75 2.68 -32.30
N SER A 527 11.58 1.93 -33.03
CA SER A 527 11.82 0.51 -32.77
C SER A 527 12.76 0.32 -31.56
N PHE A 528 12.56 -0.78 -30.82
CA PHE A 528 13.37 -1.17 -29.64
C PHE A 528 14.90 -1.03 -29.83
N GLU A 529 15.43 -1.32 -31.03
CA GLU A 529 16.86 -1.20 -31.34
C GLU A 529 17.35 0.25 -31.52
N ASN A 530 16.48 1.14 -32.03
CA ASN A 530 16.82 2.52 -32.40
C ASN A 530 16.47 3.55 -31.30
N ALA A 531 15.72 3.13 -30.29
CA ALA A 531 15.34 4.00 -29.18
C ALA A 531 16.59 4.56 -28.45
N PRO A 532 16.60 5.85 -28.06
CA PRO A 532 17.68 6.44 -27.27
C PRO A 532 17.87 5.72 -25.93
N ASP A 533 19.11 5.69 -25.43
CA ASP A 533 19.42 5.05 -24.14
C ASP A 533 18.86 5.81 -22.92
N GLU A 534 18.41 7.05 -23.12
CA GLU A 534 17.78 7.91 -22.10
C GLU A 534 16.43 7.37 -21.63
N ILE A 535 15.66 6.78 -22.54
CA ILE A 535 14.31 6.27 -22.27
C ILE A 535 14.30 4.76 -21.96
N LYS A 536 15.43 4.07 -22.14
CA LYS A 536 15.56 2.64 -21.83
C LYS A 536 15.71 2.44 -20.33
N SER A 537 15.05 1.42 -19.83
CA SER A 537 15.22 0.91 -18.47
C SER A 537 15.91 -0.45 -18.52
N LEU A 538 17.08 -0.54 -17.89
CA LEU A 538 17.85 -1.77 -17.80
C LEU A 538 17.86 -2.24 -16.35
N ASN A 539 17.56 -3.50 -16.11
CA ASN A 539 17.77 -4.16 -14.83
C ASN A 539 18.62 -5.40 -15.05
N LYS A 540 19.82 -5.43 -14.49
CA LYS A 540 20.76 -6.56 -14.62
C LYS A 540 21.17 -7.00 -13.24
N THR A 541 21.01 -8.29 -12.95
CA THR A 541 21.34 -8.90 -11.67
C THR A 541 22.18 -10.15 -11.91
N ALA A 542 23.35 -10.22 -11.27
CA ALA A 542 24.20 -11.41 -11.24
C ALA A 542 24.41 -11.82 -9.78
N SER A 543 23.95 -13.00 -9.39
CA SER A 543 24.18 -13.54 -8.06
C SER A 543 24.89 -14.88 -8.09
N PHE A 544 25.80 -15.04 -7.15
CA PHE A 544 26.52 -16.27 -6.89
C PHE A 544 26.38 -16.61 -5.41
N SER A 545 26.07 -17.86 -5.11
CA SER A 545 26.03 -18.35 -3.74
C SER A 545 26.63 -19.74 -3.62
N THR A 546 27.29 -19.98 -2.51
CA THR A 546 27.87 -21.27 -2.17
C THR A 546 27.75 -21.54 -0.68
N SER A 547 27.73 -22.82 -0.34
CA SER A 547 27.89 -23.25 1.05
C SER A 547 28.91 -24.37 1.12
N PHE A 548 29.65 -24.42 2.22
CA PHE A 548 30.57 -25.50 2.52
C PHE A 548 30.11 -26.21 3.77
N ARG A 549 29.83 -27.50 3.64
CA ARG A 549 29.49 -28.37 4.77
C ARG A 549 30.18 -29.72 4.63
N LYS A 550 30.62 -30.27 5.76
CA LYS A 550 31.18 -31.62 5.84
C LYS A 550 30.24 -32.55 6.60
N SER A 551 29.78 -33.62 5.96
CA SER A 551 28.84 -34.59 6.50
C SER A 551 29.51 -35.83 7.11
N THR A 552 30.71 -36.21 6.67
CA THR A 552 31.41 -37.38 7.24
C THR A 552 32.23 -36.99 8.45
N ARG A 553 32.15 -37.84 9.50
CA ARG A 553 32.81 -37.58 10.77
C ARG A 553 34.25 -38.10 10.76
N SER A 554 35.20 -37.20 10.99
CA SER A 554 36.62 -37.47 11.07
C SER A 554 36.96 -38.31 12.31
N LYS A 555 38.00 -39.15 12.19
CA LYS A 555 38.50 -39.96 13.31
C LYS A 555 39.33 -39.14 14.31
N ASN A 556 40.04 -38.11 13.84
CA ASN A 556 40.82 -37.21 14.70
C ASN A 556 39.87 -36.38 15.58
N TRP A 557 40.05 -36.43 16.89
CA TRP A 557 39.21 -35.74 17.88
C TRP A 557 39.15 -34.22 17.65
N ILE A 558 40.26 -33.60 17.23
CA ILE A 558 40.33 -32.16 16.97
C ILE A 558 39.41 -31.81 15.79
N ILE A 559 39.67 -32.42 14.61
CA ILE A 559 38.92 -32.16 13.37
C ILE A 559 37.42 -32.47 13.55
N LYS A 560 37.10 -33.54 14.29
CA LYS A 560 35.73 -33.96 14.63
C LYS A 560 34.94 -32.94 15.45
N ASN A 561 35.63 -32.13 16.25
CA ASN A 561 35.01 -31.19 17.18
C ASN A 561 35.20 -29.73 16.75
N SER A 562 36.12 -29.42 15.84
CA SER A 562 36.25 -28.12 15.19
C SER A 562 35.62 -28.13 13.79
N PHE A 563 36.39 -28.48 12.76
CA PHE A 563 36.05 -28.30 11.35
C PHE A 563 34.82 -29.07 10.86
N ASP A 564 34.58 -30.29 11.35
CA ASP A 564 33.44 -31.12 10.90
C ASP A 564 32.07 -30.53 11.27
N LYS A 565 32.03 -29.54 12.17
CA LYS A 565 30.82 -28.92 12.72
C LYS A 565 30.61 -27.47 12.24
N ILE A 566 31.52 -26.97 11.40
CA ILE A 566 31.44 -25.65 10.80
C ILE A 566 30.66 -25.77 9.49
N ASN A 567 29.67 -24.90 9.29
CA ASN A 567 29.11 -24.60 7.98
C ASN A 567 29.53 -23.19 7.60
N LEU A 568 29.96 -23.01 6.36
CA LEU A 568 30.29 -21.69 5.81
C LEU A 568 29.29 -21.39 4.69
N ASN A 569 28.78 -20.16 4.66
CA ASN A 569 27.88 -19.68 3.64
C ASN A 569 28.49 -18.43 3.03
N TYR A 570 28.41 -18.30 1.71
CA TYR A 570 28.87 -17.10 1.01
C TYR A 570 27.90 -16.77 -0.12
N SER A 571 27.50 -15.51 -0.23
CA SER A 571 26.73 -14.99 -1.35
C SER A 571 27.26 -13.64 -1.80
N ILE A 572 27.19 -13.39 -3.11
CA ILE A 572 27.47 -12.11 -3.73
C ILE A 572 26.39 -11.83 -4.77
N ILE A 573 25.86 -10.61 -4.75
CA ILE A 573 24.84 -10.12 -5.68
C ILE A 573 25.31 -8.78 -6.22
N ASN A 574 25.51 -8.71 -7.53
CA ASN A 574 25.78 -7.47 -8.23
C ASN A 574 24.51 -7.10 -9.00
N ARG A 575 24.05 -5.86 -8.84
CA ARG A 575 22.96 -5.29 -9.64
C ARG A 575 23.42 -4.03 -10.33
N GLU A 576 22.99 -3.87 -11.57
CA GLU A 576 23.18 -2.70 -12.39
C GLU A 576 21.79 -2.35 -12.94
N ASN A 577 21.26 -1.22 -12.50
CA ASN A 577 19.94 -0.75 -12.91
C ASN A 577 20.05 0.64 -13.55
N SER A 578 19.17 0.93 -14.50
CA SER A 578 18.95 2.27 -15.07
C SER A 578 17.46 2.46 -15.34
N SER A 579 17.01 3.71 -15.28
CA SER A 579 15.64 4.11 -15.57
C SER A 579 15.63 5.45 -16.32
N VAL A 580 14.45 5.99 -16.60
CA VAL A 580 14.30 7.33 -17.20
C VAL A 580 14.88 8.43 -16.31
N THR A 581 14.90 8.24 -14.98
CA THR A 581 15.41 9.23 -14.02
C THR A 581 16.81 8.90 -13.50
N VAL A 582 17.20 7.62 -13.50
CA VAL A 582 18.46 7.12 -12.94
C VAL A 582 19.37 6.65 -14.06
N LEU A 583 20.55 7.27 -14.20
CA LEU A 583 21.52 6.92 -15.22
C LEU A 583 22.10 5.53 -14.95
N SER A 584 22.53 5.33 -13.71
CA SER A 584 23.17 4.11 -13.27
C SER A 584 23.01 3.94 -11.76
N ASP A 585 22.48 2.80 -11.33
CA ASP A 585 22.42 2.35 -9.95
C ASP A 585 23.14 1.01 -9.85
N ILE A 586 24.35 1.04 -9.32
CA ILE A 586 25.22 -0.12 -9.18
C ILE A 586 25.22 -0.50 -7.70
N SER A 587 24.68 -1.67 -7.37
CA SER A 587 24.71 -2.22 -6.01
C SER A 587 25.46 -3.55 -5.96
N LYS A 588 26.26 -3.72 -4.91
CA LYS A 588 27.03 -4.93 -4.64
C LYS A 588 26.77 -5.36 -3.20
N ASN A 589 26.02 -6.44 -3.03
CA ASN A 589 25.77 -7.07 -1.75
C ASN A 589 26.66 -8.31 -1.61
N GLN A 590 27.37 -8.45 -0.50
CA GLN A 590 28.17 -9.63 -0.18
C GLN A 590 27.85 -10.08 1.23
N ASP A 591 27.56 -11.36 1.41
CA ASP A 591 27.31 -11.95 2.71
C ASP A 591 28.24 -13.13 2.95
N PHE A 592 28.81 -13.19 4.14
CA PHE A 592 29.63 -14.30 4.60
C PHE A 592 29.18 -14.75 5.98
N GLY A 593 28.70 -15.99 6.07
CA GLY A 593 28.19 -16.59 7.30
C GLY A 593 29.03 -17.78 7.77
N ILE A 594 29.32 -17.85 9.07
CA ILE A 594 29.97 -18.96 9.75
C ILE A 594 29.03 -19.51 10.81
N ASP A 595 28.63 -20.77 10.68
CA ASP A 595 27.84 -21.48 11.69
C ASP A 595 28.67 -22.58 12.34
N TYR A 596 28.77 -22.58 13.66
CA TYR A 596 29.35 -23.67 14.44
C TYR A 596 28.30 -24.24 15.40
N THR A 597 28.02 -25.55 15.29
CA THR A 597 27.09 -26.22 16.20
C THR A 597 27.71 -27.45 16.85
N TYR A 598 27.79 -27.44 18.17
CA TYR A 598 28.30 -28.53 18.99
C TYR A 598 27.24 -29.09 19.94
N ASP A 599 26.76 -30.30 19.64
CA ASP A 599 25.97 -31.10 20.58
C ASP A 599 26.89 -31.89 21.53
N PHE A 600 26.69 -31.72 22.84
CA PHE A 600 27.38 -32.46 23.88
C PHE A 600 26.71 -33.82 24.12
N SER A 601 27.47 -34.79 24.62
CA SER A 601 26.91 -36.06 25.06
C SER A 601 26.04 -35.88 26.31
N ASN A 602 24.96 -36.67 26.39
CA ASN A 602 24.11 -36.75 27.58
C ASN A 602 24.76 -37.55 28.74
N ASP A 603 25.99 -38.02 28.60
CA ASP A 603 26.68 -38.82 29.62
C ASP A 603 27.42 -37.98 30.69
N ASN A 604 27.48 -36.66 30.51
CA ASN A 604 28.19 -35.73 31.38
C ASN A 604 27.36 -35.29 32.60
N PHE A 605 26.98 -36.24 33.47
CA PHE A 605 26.19 -35.94 34.67
C PHE A 605 26.88 -36.38 35.97
N LEU A 606 26.70 -35.56 37.01
CA LEU A 606 27.04 -35.88 38.39
C LEU A 606 25.75 -36.23 39.14
N ALA A 607 25.79 -37.25 39.98
CA ALA A 607 24.66 -37.66 40.83
C ALA A 607 25.04 -37.49 42.33
N PRO A 608 25.12 -36.25 42.84
CA PRO A 608 25.66 -35.96 44.18
C PRO A 608 24.80 -36.49 45.33
N PHE A 609 23.53 -36.83 45.09
CA PHE A 609 22.61 -37.37 46.09
C PHE A 609 22.41 -38.88 45.98
N LYS A 610 23.16 -39.56 45.10
CA LYS A 610 23.15 -41.02 45.01
C LYS A 610 23.58 -41.61 46.36
N SER A 611 23.02 -42.76 46.74
CA SER A 611 23.28 -43.40 48.04
C SER A 611 24.76 -43.73 48.31
N SER A 612 25.62 -43.68 47.29
CA SER A 612 27.07 -43.85 47.40
C SER A 612 27.86 -42.55 47.66
N SER A 613 27.20 -41.39 47.69
CA SER A 613 27.84 -40.08 47.82
C SER A 613 28.06 -39.67 49.28
N PHE A 614 29.17 -38.96 49.54
CA PHE A 614 29.49 -38.36 50.83
C PHE A 614 28.38 -37.42 51.33
N ILE A 615 27.77 -36.66 50.42
CA ILE A 615 26.68 -35.71 50.72
C ILE A 615 25.45 -36.46 51.26
N TYR A 616 25.03 -37.54 50.60
CA TYR A 616 23.94 -38.39 51.08
C TYR A 616 24.23 -38.87 52.52
N ASN A 617 25.46 -39.35 52.77
CA ASN A 617 25.87 -39.83 54.09
C ASN A 617 25.87 -38.75 55.19
N ILE A 618 26.29 -37.51 54.91
CA ILE A 618 26.25 -36.40 55.89
C ILE A 618 24.81 -36.15 56.36
N PHE A 619 23.92 -35.99 55.39
CA PHE A 619 22.53 -35.61 55.67
C PHE A 619 21.71 -36.79 56.22
N THR A 620 22.04 -38.05 55.87
CA THR A 620 21.33 -39.24 56.38
C THR A 620 21.92 -39.91 57.62
N ASN A 621 23.16 -39.60 58.04
CA ASN A 621 23.79 -40.18 59.25
C ASN A 621 23.89 -39.23 60.44
N THR A 622 23.69 -37.92 60.28
CA THR A 622 23.68 -36.97 61.40
C THR A 622 22.31 -37.00 62.09
N PRO A 623 22.17 -37.33 63.40
CA PRO A 623 20.89 -37.68 64.02
C PRO A 623 19.76 -36.65 63.87
N LEU A 624 20.08 -35.36 64.04
CA LEU A 624 19.12 -34.25 63.98
C LEU A 624 18.77 -33.88 62.53
N VAL A 625 19.77 -33.90 61.64
CA VAL A 625 19.63 -33.59 60.21
C VAL A 625 18.94 -34.74 59.46
N LYS A 626 19.18 -35.99 59.86
CA LYS A 626 18.57 -37.20 59.29
C LYS A 626 17.05 -37.19 59.40
N TYR A 627 16.50 -36.77 60.54
CA TYR A 627 15.05 -36.73 60.73
C TYR A 627 14.38 -35.71 59.80
N LEU A 628 15.02 -34.55 59.62
CA LEU A 628 14.51 -33.47 58.76
C LEU A 628 14.73 -33.72 57.27
N THR A 629 15.85 -34.33 56.88
CA THR A 629 16.30 -34.35 55.47
C THR A 629 16.09 -35.69 54.76
N LYS A 630 15.95 -36.81 55.48
CA LYS A 630 15.71 -38.14 54.88
C LYS A 630 14.54 -38.20 53.87
N PRO A 631 13.34 -37.66 54.15
CA PRO A 631 12.22 -37.74 53.19
C PRO A 631 12.44 -36.91 51.91
N ILE A 632 13.27 -35.86 51.98
CA ILE A 632 13.62 -35.01 50.84
C ILE A 632 14.73 -35.67 50.03
N ILE A 633 15.78 -36.16 50.70
CA ILE A 633 16.97 -36.76 50.09
C ILE A 633 16.66 -38.08 49.39
N GLU A 634 15.77 -38.91 49.93
CA GLU A 634 15.32 -40.14 49.26
C GLU A 634 14.56 -39.85 47.94
N LYS A 635 13.97 -38.65 47.79
CA LYS A 635 13.27 -38.23 46.57
C LYS A 635 14.20 -37.61 45.52
N ILE A 636 15.26 -36.92 45.93
CA ILE A 636 16.24 -36.27 45.02
C ILE A 636 17.48 -37.14 44.73
N LYS A 637 17.51 -38.39 45.23
CA LYS A 637 18.66 -39.30 45.10
C LYS A 637 19.07 -39.61 43.66
N ASP A 638 18.12 -39.59 42.74
CA ASP A 638 18.29 -39.93 41.32
C ASP A 638 18.46 -38.67 40.45
N THR A 639 18.51 -37.47 41.06
CA THR A 639 18.69 -36.21 40.34
C THR A 639 20.08 -36.16 39.72
N LYS A 640 20.10 -36.06 38.38
CA LYS A 640 21.31 -35.85 37.60
C LYS A 640 21.56 -34.36 37.42
N ILE A 641 22.78 -33.93 37.74
CA ILE A 641 23.28 -32.58 37.45
C ILE A 641 24.18 -32.68 36.24
N TYR A 642 23.76 -32.10 35.11
CA TYR A 642 24.62 -32.06 33.92
C TYR A 642 25.48 -30.80 34.01
N TYR A 643 26.80 -30.96 34.00
CA TYR A 643 27.73 -29.84 34.16
C TYR A 643 28.14 -29.21 32.82
N THR A 644 27.87 -29.88 31.69
CA THR A 644 28.00 -29.31 30.34
C THR A 644 26.64 -28.92 29.78
N PRO A 645 26.56 -27.91 28.91
CA PRO A 645 25.35 -27.67 28.13
C PRO A 645 25.04 -28.88 27.24
N SER A 646 23.80 -28.98 26.78
CA SER A 646 23.35 -29.99 25.81
C SER A 646 23.73 -29.63 24.38
N LYS A 647 23.63 -28.35 24.03
CA LYS A 647 23.96 -27.82 22.71
C LYS A 647 24.56 -26.43 22.85
N PHE A 648 25.63 -26.20 22.13
CA PHE A 648 26.26 -24.90 21.93
C PHE A 648 26.20 -24.59 20.44
N SER A 649 25.72 -23.41 20.07
CA SER A 649 25.81 -22.92 18.70
C SER A 649 26.28 -21.49 18.67
N ALA A 650 27.20 -21.19 17.76
CA ALA A 650 27.70 -19.85 17.49
C ALA A 650 27.54 -19.59 15.99
N MET A 651 27.11 -18.39 15.64
CA MET A 651 26.89 -17.91 14.29
C MET A 651 27.52 -16.53 14.18
N MET A 652 28.17 -16.26 13.06
CA MET A 652 28.78 -14.98 12.73
C MET A 652 28.49 -14.69 11.27
N ASP A 653 27.85 -13.57 10.98
CA ASP A 653 27.52 -13.14 9.63
C ASP A 653 28.11 -11.75 9.41
N VAL A 654 28.81 -11.58 8.29
CA VAL A 654 29.32 -10.29 7.81
C VAL A 654 28.58 -9.97 6.53
N SER A 655 27.90 -8.84 6.48
CA SER A 655 27.15 -8.36 5.32
C SER A 655 27.67 -7.01 4.87
N GLU A 656 28.14 -6.93 3.64
CA GLU A 656 28.60 -5.70 2.99
C GLU A 656 27.58 -5.30 1.92
N ASN A 657 27.16 -4.04 1.90
CA ASN A 657 26.35 -3.47 0.84
C ASN A 657 26.92 -2.13 0.41
N ASN A 658 27.38 -2.06 -0.83
CA ASN A 658 27.89 -0.85 -1.47
C ASN A 658 26.99 -0.51 -2.65
N GLN A 659 26.48 0.70 -2.69
CA GLN A 659 25.61 1.18 -3.75
C GLN A 659 26.04 2.57 -4.20
N LEU A 660 26.21 2.74 -5.52
CA LEU A 660 26.45 4.01 -6.17
C LEU A 660 25.29 4.30 -7.11
N LYS A 661 24.55 5.37 -6.83
CA LYS A 661 23.41 5.82 -7.61
C LYS A 661 23.72 7.17 -8.25
N ILE A 662 23.59 7.25 -9.58
CA ILE A 662 23.81 8.47 -10.36
C ILE A 662 22.49 8.85 -11.04
N MET A 663 22.04 10.07 -10.81
CA MET A 663 20.83 10.61 -11.45
C MET A 663 21.13 11.05 -12.88
N ARG A 664 20.16 10.96 -13.81
CA ARG A 664 20.34 11.43 -15.20
C ARG A 664 20.38 12.95 -15.29
N GLN A 665 19.53 13.61 -14.51
CA GLN A 665 19.49 15.07 -14.39
C GLN A 665 20.31 15.50 -13.18
N GLY A 666 21.09 16.58 -13.31
CA GLY A 666 21.95 17.12 -12.25
C GLY A 666 23.26 16.37 -12.02
N LEU A 667 23.45 15.17 -12.59
CA LEU A 667 24.63 14.30 -12.40
C LEU A 667 25.02 14.07 -10.93
N ASP A 668 24.08 14.25 -10.00
CA ASP A 668 24.29 13.99 -8.58
C ASP A 668 24.53 12.51 -8.36
N SER A 669 25.58 12.22 -7.58
CA SER A 669 25.92 10.86 -7.19
C SER A 669 25.69 10.67 -5.70
N THR A 670 24.99 9.61 -5.34
CA THR A 670 24.81 9.18 -3.95
C THR A 670 25.53 7.85 -3.78
N GLU A 671 26.52 7.84 -2.90
CA GLU A 671 27.22 6.63 -2.48
C GLU A 671 26.71 6.21 -1.10
N THR A 672 26.34 4.94 -0.97
CA THR A 672 25.93 4.35 0.31
C THR A 672 26.72 3.06 0.51
N ASN A 673 27.47 2.99 1.60
CA ASN A 673 28.28 1.85 1.96
C ASN A 673 27.89 1.40 3.37
N SER A 674 27.84 0.10 3.58
CA SER A 674 27.52 -0.51 4.87
C SER A 674 28.29 -1.82 5.01
N LEU A 675 28.78 -2.09 6.20
CA LEU A 675 29.51 -3.31 6.53
C LEU A 675 29.11 -3.74 7.94
N ASP A 676 28.14 -4.64 8.02
CA ASP A 676 27.58 -5.07 9.29
C ASP A 676 28.15 -6.43 9.72
N LEU A 677 28.28 -6.59 11.04
CA LEU A 677 28.67 -7.83 11.71
C LEU A 677 27.57 -8.25 12.68
N ASN A 678 26.93 -9.38 12.40
CA ASN A 678 25.96 -10.00 13.29
C ASN A 678 26.57 -11.25 13.96
N ARG A 679 26.51 -11.33 15.28
CA ARG A 679 27.07 -12.44 16.07
C ARG A 679 26.01 -13.02 16.99
N LYS A 680 25.73 -14.30 16.85
CA LYS A 680 24.74 -15.01 17.66
C LYS A 680 25.33 -16.21 18.38
N LEU A 681 25.08 -16.30 19.68
CA LEU A 681 25.48 -17.44 20.50
C LEU A 681 24.27 -17.99 21.24
N THR A 682 24.07 -19.31 21.17
CA THR A 682 22.97 -20.01 21.83
C THR A 682 23.51 -21.19 22.63
N ILE A 683 23.13 -21.25 23.90
CA ILE A 683 23.49 -22.30 24.86
C ILE A 683 22.21 -22.92 25.38
N ASN A 684 21.97 -24.18 25.03
CA ASN A 684 20.94 -24.99 25.65
C ASN A 684 21.56 -25.83 26.75
N HIS A 685 21.14 -25.65 28.00
CA HIS A 685 21.68 -26.40 29.13
C HIS A 685 20.57 -27.11 29.89
N LYS A 686 20.62 -28.44 29.88
CA LYS A 686 19.77 -29.28 30.72
C LYS A 686 20.43 -29.41 32.11
N VAL A 687 20.33 -28.40 32.97
CA VAL A 687 20.98 -28.38 34.29
C VAL A 687 20.58 -29.60 35.14
N PHE A 688 19.29 -29.90 35.17
CA PHE A 688 18.72 -31.09 35.81
C PHE A 688 17.76 -31.81 34.85
N ASP A 689 17.35 -33.04 35.16
CA ASP A 689 16.31 -33.74 34.37
C ASP A 689 14.97 -32.98 34.34
N ASN A 690 14.73 -32.13 35.33
CA ASN A 690 13.56 -31.28 35.47
C ASN A 690 13.84 -29.78 35.30
N LEU A 691 15.06 -29.34 34.97
CA LEU A 691 15.39 -27.95 34.71
C LEU A 691 16.15 -27.83 33.39
N GLN A 692 15.52 -27.19 32.41
CA GLN A 692 16.14 -26.86 31.15
C GLN A 692 16.26 -25.35 31.03
N THR A 693 17.47 -24.87 30.76
CA THR A 693 17.75 -23.47 30.46
C THR A 693 18.18 -23.33 29.00
N ASN A 694 17.81 -22.20 28.39
CA ASN A 694 18.27 -21.77 27.09
C ASN A 694 18.69 -20.32 27.22
N TYR A 695 19.89 -19.99 26.78
CA TYR A 695 20.41 -18.63 26.73
C TYR A 695 20.85 -18.32 25.31
N SER A 696 20.37 -17.24 24.74
CA SER A 696 20.81 -16.75 23.43
C SER A 696 21.19 -15.28 23.53
N ILE A 697 22.33 -14.91 22.94
CA ILE A 697 22.75 -13.53 22.77
C ILE A 697 22.95 -13.27 21.28
N ASN A 698 22.49 -12.12 20.79
CA ASN A 698 22.68 -11.61 19.45
C ASN A 698 23.27 -10.22 19.56
N VAL A 699 24.34 -9.94 18.80
CA VAL A 699 25.02 -8.65 18.79
C VAL A 699 25.16 -8.23 17.34
N GLY A 700 24.52 -7.12 16.98
CA GLY A 700 24.72 -6.44 15.71
C GLY A 700 25.69 -5.27 15.90
N SER A 701 26.64 -5.16 14.99
CA SER A 701 27.70 -4.17 15.00
C SER A 701 27.90 -3.60 13.62
N ASP A 702 28.20 -2.31 13.53
CA ASP A 702 28.64 -1.64 12.32
C ASP A 702 30.18 -1.61 12.28
N LEU A 703 30.76 -2.29 11.29
CA LEU A 703 32.21 -2.28 11.03
C LEU A 703 32.60 -1.11 10.11
N TYR A 704 31.67 -0.55 9.35
CA TYR A 704 31.95 0.55 8.43
C TYR A 704 32.29 1.83 9.18
N HIS A 705 31.64 2.10 10.31
CA HIS A 705 31.98 3.20 11.21
C HIS A 705 33.48 3.26 11.56
N GLU A 706 34.10 2.11 11.84
CA GLU A 706 35.54 2.04 12.16
C GLU A 706 36.44 2.31 10.95
N LEU A 707 35.99 1.94 9.74
CA LEU A 707 36.69 2.27 8.49
C LEU A 707 36.64 3.77 8.22
N GLU A 708 35.50 4.41 8.47
CA GLU A 708 35.28 5.83 8.19
C GLU A 708 35.94 6.76 9.23
N VAL A 709 35.77 6.45 10.53
CA VAL A 709 36.24 7.33 11.62
C VAL A 709 37.70 7.11 11.95
N ASN A 710 38.17 5.85 11.94
CA ASN A 710 39.52 5.48 12.37
C ASN A 710 40.49 5.18 11.20
N ASP A 711 40.03 5.32 9.95
CA ASP A 711 40.81 5.10 8.72
C ASP A 711 41.52 3.72 8.69
N LEU A 712 40.88 2.71 9.28
CA LEU A 712 41.40 1.34 9.35
C LEU A 712 41.24 0.64 8.00
N ALA A 713 42.20 -0.19 7.61
CA ALA A 713 42.01 -1.06 6.46
C ALA A 713 41.13 -2.26 6.82
N ARG A 714 40.42 -2.82 5.81
CA ARG A 714 39.61 -4.03 5.98
C ARG A 714 40.42 -5.23 6.49
N GLU A 715 41.68 -5.31 6.08
CA GLU A 715 42.61 -6.35 6.52
C GLU A 715 42.94 -6.20 8.01
N ASP A 716 43.07 -4.96 8.50
CA ASP A 716 43.35 -4.66 9.89
C ASP A 716 42.15 -5.02 10.78
N LEU A 717 40.91 -4.74 10.35
CA LEU A 717 39.70 -5.18 11.07
C LEU A 717 39.66 -6.71 11.27
N LEU A 718 40.06 -7.47 10.25
CA LEU A 718 40.11 -8.93 10.30
C LEU A 718 41.27 -9.47 11.15
N LEU A 719 42.45 -8.84 11.06
CA LEU A 719 43.65 -9.25 11.81
C LEU A 719 43.53 -8.92 13.30
N GLU A 720 42.95 -7.76 13.64
CA GLU A 720 42.73 -7.31 15.00
C GLU A 720 41.46 -7.91 15.63
N LEU A 721 40.63 -8.59 14.83
CA LEU A 721 39.32 -9.10 15.23
C LEU A 721 38.44 -8.00 15.85
N ASN A 722 38.52 -6.79 15.29
CA ASN A 722 37.76 -5.64 15.78
C ASN A 722 36.25 -5.92 15.58
N PRO A 723 35.43 -5.89 16.65
CA PRO A 723 34.01 -6.17 16.56
C PRO A 723 33.16 -5.03 15.97
N GLY A 724 33.76 -3.86 15.68
CA GLY A 724 33.06 -2.65 15.25
C GLY A 724 32.27 -1.96 16.34
N LEU A 725 31.60 -0.87 15.96
CA LEU A 725 30.66 -0.15 16.82
C LEU A 725 29.44 -1.04 17.07
N ILE A 726 29.15 -1.34 18.33
CA ILE A 726 27.97 -2.15 18.66
C ILE A 726 26.72 -1.28 18.56
N GLU A 727 25.82 -1.62 17.66
CA GLU A 727 24.54 -0.92 17.50
C GLU A 727 23.42 -1.58 18.29
N ASN A 728 23.42 -2.90 18.39
CA ASN A 728 22.35 -3.61 19.08
C ASN A 728 22.83 -4.87 19.80
N VAL A 729 22.24 -5.13 20.97
CA VAL A 729 22.47 -6.33 21.76
C VAL A 729 21.12 -6.88 22.21
N SER A 730 20.77 -8.08 21.77
CA SER A 730 19.58 -8.80 22.22
C SER A 730 19.96 -10.06 22.99
N GLN A 731 19.46 -10.21 24.22
CA GLN A 731 19.64 -11.39 25.06
C GLN A 731 18.30 -12.02 25.35
N ASN A 732 18.21 -13.34 25.23
CA ASN A 732 17.01 -14.10 25.54
C ASN A 732 17.39 -15.26 26.45
N PHE A 733 16.80 -15.31 27.64
CA PHE A 733 16.94 -16.43 28.56
C PHE A 733 15.60 -17.13 28.72
N SER A 734 15.62 -18.44 28.86
CA SER A 734 14.44 -19.23 29.18
C SER A 734 14.82 -20.34 30.13
N ALA A 735 14.20 -20.39 31.30
CA ALA A 735 14.32 -21.47 32.26
C ALA A 735 12.97 -22.17 32.42
N THR A 736 12.91 -23.47 32.13
CA THR A 736 11.74 -24.32 32.35
C THR A 736 12.02 -25.32 33.44
N TYR A 737 11.31 -25.22 34.56
CA TYR A 737 11.45 -26.08 35.73
C TYR A 737 10.16 -26.90 35.97
N ILE A 738 10.27 -28.23 35.95
CA ILE A 738 9.16 -29.18 36.11
C ILE A 738 9.43 -30.12 37.29
N PRO A 739 9.30 -29.66 38.54
CA PRO A 739 9.59 -30.48 39.71
C PRO A 739 8.68 -31.71 39.82
N GLU A 740 9.29 -32.89 39.97
CA GLU A 740 8.57 -34.15 40.25
C GLU A 740 8.42 -34.43 41.77
N LEU A 741 8.01 -33.42 42.55
CA LEU A 741 7.91 -33.52 44.02
C LEU A 741 6.80 -34.49 44.47
N PHE A 742 5.66 -34.46 43.77
CA PHE A 742 4.48 -35.28 44.02
C PHE A 742 3.96 -35.85 42.69
N TYR A 743 3.43 -37.07 42.70
CA TYR A 743 2.95 -37.71 41.48
C TYR A 743 1.60 -37.13 40.99
N TRP A 744 0.82 -36.53 41.90
CA TRP A 744 -0.53 -36.02 41.67
C TRP A 744 -0.57 -34.51 41.33
N ILE A 745 0.55 -33.80 41.53
CA ILE A 745 0.73 -32.40 41.11
C ILE A 745 2.10 -32.27 40.45
N LYS A 746 2.09 -31.87 39.17
CA LYS A 746 3.30 -31.64 38.39
C LYS A 746 3.30 -30.20 37.91
N PRO A 747 3.78 -29.25 38.74
CA PRO A 747 3.85 -27.88 38.31
C PRO A 747 4.99 -27.69 37.31
N GLN A 748 4.74 -26.83 36.34
CA GLN A 748 5.69 -26.37 35.35
C GLN A 748 5.81 -24.87 35.54
N PHE A 749 7.01 -24.43 35.91
CA PHE A 749 7.39 -23.03 35.99
C PHE A 749 8.25 -22.71 34.77
N LYS A 750 7.93 -21.63 34.06
CA LYS A 750 8.68 -21.17 32.89
C LYS A 750 8.97 -19.69 33.10
N TYR A 751 10.24 -19.32 33.11
CA TYR A 751 10.68 -17.94 33.23
C TYR A 751 11.46 -17.55 31.98
N GLN A 752 11.10 -16.44 31.35
CA GLN A 752 11.62 -16.04 30.05
C GLN A 752 11.90 -14.54 29.97
N PRO A 753 13.00 -14.06 30.58
CA PRO A 753 13.42 -12.69 30.39
C PRO A 753 14.16 -12.50 29.06
N GLY A 754 13.87 -11.38 28.42
CA GLY A 754 14.53 -10.88 27.22
C GLY A 754 15.00 -9.46 27.47
N TYR A 755 16.21 -9.14 27.03
CA TYR A 755 16.81 -7.81 27.13
C TYR A 755 17.26 -7.35 25.76
N THR A 756 17.01 -6.10 25.42
CA THR A 756 17.50 -5.46 24.20
C THR A 756 18.13 -4.13 24.57
N TRP A 757 19.29 -3.85 23.99
CA TRP A 757 19.95 -2.55 24.00
C TRP A 757 20.14 -2.13 22.55
N THR A 758 19.81 -0.89 22.22
CA THR A 758 19.97 -0.31 20.88
C THR A 758 20.60 1.06 20.98
N LEU A 759 21.68 1.29 20.23
CA LEU A 759 22.31 2.58 20.06
C LEU A 759 21.38 3.54 19.30
N GLY A 760 21.42 4.81 19.65
CA GLY A 760 20.83 5.90 18.86
C GLY A 760 21.68 6.22 17.63
N ASN A 761 21.52 7.41 17.08
CA ASN A 761 22.33 7.84 15.94
C ASN A 761 23.82 7.95 16.38
N PRO A 762 24.76 7.21 15.77
CA PRO A 762 26.16 7.21 16.16
C PRO A 762 26.88 8.55 15.87
N SER A 763 26.36 9.37 14.95
CA SER A 763 26.90 10.69 14.59
C SER A 763 26.55 11.80 15.59
N ASP A 764 25.73 11.51 16.58
CA ASP A 764 25.34 12.48 17.61
C ASP A 764 26.52 12.83 18.53
N GLU A 765 26.66 14.11 18.91
CA GLU A 765 27.68 14.56 19.88
C GLU A 765 27.60 13.81 21.23
N VAL A 766 26.38 13.51 21.67
CA VAL A 766 26.10 12.69 22.86
C VAL A 766 25.42 11.41 22.41
N GLN A 767 26.17 10.31 22.44
CA GLN A 767 25.64 9.00 22.10
C GLN A 767 24.63 8.55 23.17
N THR A 768 23.39 8.34 22.72
CA THR A 768 22.31 7.81 23.56
C THR A 768 21.95 6.39 23.13
N SER A 769 21.28 5.65 23.99
CA SER A 769 20.78 4.31 23.72
C SER A 769 19.39 4.10 24.34
N THR A 770 18.71 3.06 23.88
CA THR A 770 17.42 2.61 24.40
C THR A 770 17.56 1.18 24.93
N ILE A 771 17.03 0.93 26.12
CA ILE A 771 17.04 -0.38 26.76
C ILE A 771 15.62 -0.88 26.99
N LYS A 772 15.40 -2.16 26.70
CA LYS A 772 14.12 -2.82 26.85
C LYS A 772 14.30 -4.15 27.54
N ASN A 773 13.55 -4.39 28.60
CA ASN A 773 13.38 -5.71 29.21
C ASN A 773 11.95 -6.20 28.99
N THR A 774 11.80 -7.49 28.70
CA THR A 774 10.52 -8.19 28.67
C THR A 774 10.65 -9.46 29.51
N SER A 775 9.86 -9.61 30.56
CA SER A 775 9.92 -10.74 31.48
C SER A 775 8.60 -11.49 31.46
N ASN A 776 8.62 -12.79 31.16
CA ASN A 776 7.42 -13.62 31.20
C ASN A 776 7.59 -14.80 32.16
N PHE A 777 6.70 -14.91 33.15
CA PHE A 777 6.65 -15.99 34.12
C PHE A 777 5.33 -16.76 33.97
N ASP A 778 5.41 -17.97 33.41
CA ASP A 778 4.29 -18.90 33.34
C ASP A 778 4.39 -19.95 34.44
N THR A 779 3.28 -20.17 35.14
CA THR A 779 3.07 -21.31 36.02
C THR A 779 1.87 -22.09 35.57
N ARG A 780 2.07 -23.38 35.30
CA ARG A 780 1.00 -24.30 34.94
C ARG A 780 1.06 -25.56 35.78
N PHE A 781 -0.06 -25.99 36.36
CA PHE A 781 -0.14 -27.30 36.98
C PHE A 781 -1.51 -27.93 36.81
N ASP A 782 -1.47 -29.24 36.59
CA ASP A 782 -2.67 -30.06 36.48
C ASP A 782 -2.84 -30.86 37.78
N ILE A 783 -4.04 -30.84 38.33
CA ILE A 783 -4.46 -31.70 39.44
C ILE A 783 -5.54 -32.65 38.92
N THR A 784 -5.32 -33.95 39.08
CA THR A 784 -6.37 -34.96 38.85
C THR A 784 -6.98 -35.34 40.21
N PRO A 785 -8.23 -34.95 40.52
CA PRO A 785 -8.84 -35.20 41.83
C PRO A 785 -8.85 -36.69 42.22
N LYS A 786 -9.03 -37.58 41.24
CA LYS A 786 -8.94 -39.03 41.41
C LYS A 786 -7.58 -39.48 41.95
N ASP A 787 -6.48 -38.94 41.43
CA ASP A 787 -5.12 -39.34 41.79
C ASP A 787 -4.79 -38.96 43.24
N ILE A 788 -5.41 -37.89 43.75
CA ILE A 788 -5.32 -37.47 45.17
C ILE A 788 -6.01 -38.50 46.08
N VAL A 789 -7.21 -38.97 45.73
CA VAL A 789 -7.90 -39.99 46.54
C VAL A 789 -7.16 -41.32 46.51
N GLU A 790 -6.61 -41.70 45.36
CA GLU A 790 -5.79 -42.91 45.22
C GLU A 790 -4.49 -42.88 46.07
N ILE A 791 -4.06 -41.71 46.58
CA ILE A 791 -3.00 -41.62 47.62
C ILE A 791 -3.42 -42.40 48.87
N PHE A 792 -4.67 -42.20 49.29
CA PHE A 792 -5.19 -42.67 50.56
C PHE A 792 -5.87 -44.03 50.41
N TYR A 793 -6.72 -44.19 49.39
CA TYR A 793 -7.52 -45.38 49.21
C TYR A 793 -7.76 -45.68 47.74
N LYS A 794 -7.50 -46.93 47.35
CA LYS A 794 -7.80 -47.45 46.02
C LYS A 794 -8.73 -48.65 46.18
N PRO A 795 -9.92 -48.66 45.54
CA PRO A 795 -10.81 -49.80 45.62
C PRO A 795 -10.20 -51.03 44.95
N ASP A 796 -10.39 -52.21 45.55
CA ASP A 796 -10.05 -53.49 44.93
C ASP A 796 -10.95 -53.72 43.72
N ASN A 797 -10.44 -53.49 42.51
CA ASN A 797 -11.24 -53.66 41.30
C ASN A 797 -11.43 -55.16 40.97
N SER A 798 -12.64 -55.66 41.22
CA SER A 798 -13.23 -56.77 40.46
C SER A 798 -13.83 -56.22 39.16
N SER A 799 -13.05 -56.17 38.07
CA SER A 799 -13.63 -56.16 36.73
C SER A 799 -12.69 -56.81 35.71
N SER A 800 -13.29 -57.71 34.93
CA SER A 800 -12.68 -58.69 34.05
C SER A 800 -11.66 -58.13 33.06
N LYS A 801 -10.47 -58.76 33.03
CA LYS A 801 -9.55 -58.74 31.89
C LYS A 801 -10.26 -59.23 30.63
N LYS A 802 -10.86 -58.34 29.83
CA LYS A 802 -11.09 -58.61 28.41
C LYS A 802 -9.79 -58.32 27.67
N LYS A 803 -9.14 -59.39 27.20
CA LYS A 803 -8.02 -59.32 26.25
C LYS A 803 -8.53 -58.67 24.96
N SER A 804 -8.22 -57.41 24.73
CA SER A 804 -8.30 -56.82 23.39
C SER A 804 -7.07 -57.26 22.60
N SER A 805 -7.32 -57.79 21.40
CA SER A 805 -6.32 -58.27 20.45
C SER A 805 -5.40 -57.13 20.00
N SER A 806 -4.10 -57.33 20.17
CA SER A 806 -3.05 -56.42 19.72
C SER A 806 -3.00 -56.34 18.19
N ARG A 807 -3.42 -55.20 17.62
CA ARG A 807 -2.85 -54.74 16.35
C ARG A 807 -1.50 -54.10 16.64
N ARG A 808 -0.45 -54.62 16.02
CA ARG A 808 0.93 -54.12 16.08
C ARG A 808 0.96 -52.65 15.63
N GLY A 809 1.16 -51.75 16.59
CA GLY A 809 1.53 -50.35 16.39
C GLY A 809 2.81 -50.08 17.17
N ARG A 810 3.73 -49.36 16.54
CA ARG A 810 5.11 -49.02 16.93
C ARG A 810 5.38 -48.94 18.45
N ARG A 811 6.46 -49.59 18.88
CA ARG A 811 7.08 -49.44 20.20
C ARG A 811 7.52 -47.98 20.40
N SER A 812 6.76 -47.21 21.17
CA SER A 812 7.34 -46.14 21.99
C SER A 812 7.69 -46.74 23.35
N SER A 813 8.90 -46.51 23.82
CA SER A 813 9.36 -46.93 25.13
C SER A 813 8.74 -46.03 26.21
N SER A 814 7.51 -46.31 26.62
CA SER A 814 6.97 -45.73 27.85
C SER A 814 7.65 -46.41 29.04
N SER A 815 8.38 -45.63 29.85
CA SER A 815 8.88 -46.10 31.14
C SER A 815 7.72 -46.69 31.95
N LYS A 816 7.91 -47.89 32.48
CA LYS A 816 6.94 -48.53 33.39
C LYS A 816 6.83 -47.66 34.64
N ASN A 817 5.77 -46.86 34.76
CA ASN A 817 5.39 -46.26 36.03
C ASN A 817 5.15 -47.39 37.04
N LYS A 818 6.04 -47.54 38.02
CA LYS A 818 5.80 -48.36 39.21
C LYS A 818 4.59 -47.76 39.95
N GLN A 819 3.42 -48.39 39.81
CA GLN A 819 2.26 -48.09 40.64
C GLN A 819 2.66 -48.25 42.12
N ARG A 820 2.51 -47.20 42.92
CA ARG A 820 2.77 -47.20 44.36
C ARG A 820 1.49 -47.58 45.10
N ASP A 821 1.62 -48.35 46.18
CA ASP A 821 0.51 -48.81 47.01
C ASP A 821 -0.11 -47.63 47.81
N PRO A 822 -1.43 -47.60 48.04
CA PRO A 822 -2.12 -46.56 48.81
C PRO A 822 -1.78 -46.63 50.31
N ILE A 823 -1.91 -45.50 51.03
CA ILE A 823 -1.59 -45.38 52.47
C ILE A 823 -2.51 -46.28 53.34
N PHE A 824 -3.81 -46.32 53.05
CA PHE A 824 -4.77 -47.19 53.75
C PHE A 824 -5.02 -48.45 52.94
N LYS A 825 -4.12 -49.41 53.06
CA LYS A 825 -4.30 -50.76 52.52
C LYS A 825 -5.25 -51.54 53.44
N ASN A 826 -6.32 -52.12 52.89
CA ASN A 826 -7.30 -52.95 53.60
C ASN A 826 -8.04 -52.24 54.76
N ILE A 827 -8.85 -51.22 54.47
CA ILE A 827 -9.78 -50.65 55.46
C ILE A 827 -10.83 -51.71 55.83
N GLU A 828 -10.74 -52.24 57.06
CA GLU A 828 -11.67 -53.26 57.59
C GLU A 828 -13.01 -52.66 58.03
N ASN A 829 -13.05 -51.39 58.43
CA ASN A 829 -14.28 -50.72 58.86
C ASN A 829 -15.22 -50.47 57.65
N PRO A 830 -16.42 -51.08 57.64
CA PRO A 830 -17.34 -51.01 56.50
C PRO A 830 -17.86 -49.60 56.21
N ILE A 831 -18.00 -48.75 57.24
CA ILE A 831 -18.44 -47.36 57.10
C ILE A 831 -17.34 -46.54 56.40
N ALA A 832 -16.10 -46.64 56.88
CA ALA A 832 -14.96 -45.95 56.27
C ALA A 832 -14.74 -46.42 54.82
N LYS A 833 -14.81 -47.72 54.56
CA LYS A 833 -14.70 -48.29 53.20
C LYS A 833 -15.81 -47.76 52.26
N SER A 834 -17.04 -47.64 52.75
CA SER A 834 -18.16 -47.04 51.99
C SER A 834 -17.95 -45.56 51.69
N VAL A 835 -17.48 -44.79 52.67
CA VAL A 835 -17.14 -43.36 52.51
C VAL A 835 -16.02 -43.18 51.48
N PHE A 836 -14.90 -43.90 51.62
CA PHE A 836 -13.79 -43.81 50.66
C PHE A 836 -14.15 -44.32 49.26
N ASN A 837 -14.99 -45.36 49.14
CA ASN A 837 -15.54 -45.78 47.85
C ASN A 837 -16.41 -44.69 47.21
N SER A 838 -17.24 -44.01 48.02
CA SER A 838 -18.13 -42.94 47.55
C SER A 838 -17.33 -41.70 47.13
N VAL A 839 -16.32 -41.31 47.92
CA VAL A 839 -15.41 -40.20 47.61
C VAL A 839 -14.57 -40.51 46.37
N HIS A 840 -14.00 -41.72 46.26
CA HIS A 840 -13.29 -42.15 45.05
C HIS A 840 -14.20 -42.16 43.83
N GLY A 841 -15.42 -42.70 43.96
CA GLY A 841 -16.44 -42.70 42.90
C GLY A 841 -16.80 -41.29 42.43
N PHE A 842 -16.99 -40.35 43.37
CA PHE A 842 -17.24 -38.95 43.07
C PHE A 842 -16.04 -38.27 42.40
N MET A 843 -14.84 -38.42 42.95
CA MET A 843 -13.63 -37.78 42.43
C MET A 843 -13.18 -38.35 41.07
N SER A 844 -13.54 -39.61 40.77
CA SER A 844 -13.33 -40.22 39.45
C SER A 844 -14.17 -39.59 38.33
N LYS A 845 -15.19 -38.80 38.67
CA LYS A 845 -16.03 -38.06 37.72
C LYS A 845 -15.35 -36.80 37.17
N PHE A 846 -14.40 -36.22 37.92
CA PHE A 846 -13.71 -35.00 37.52
C PHE A 846 -12.54 -35.34 36.59
N SER A 847 -12.42 -34.61 35.48
CA SER A 847 -11.19 -34.57 34.71
C SER A 847 -10.07 -33.87 35.48
N LYS A 848 -8.90 -33.76 34.86
CA LYS A 848 -7.86 -32.84 35.33
C LYS A 848 -8.39 -31.41 35.44
N VAL A 849 -8.04 -30.75 36.55
CA VAL A 849 -8.20 -29.32 36.82
C VAL A 849 -6.86 -28.67 36.52
N GLN A 850 -6.85 -27.72 35.59
CA GLN A 850 -5.65 -27.00 35.18
C GLN A 850 -5.67 -25.62 35.80
N PHE A 851 -4.57 -25.24 36.43
CA PHE A 851 -4.31 -23.90 36.91
C PHE A 851 -3.20 -23.31 36.06
N ASP A 852 -3.48 -22.17 35.45
CA ASP A 852 -2.58 -21.42 34.59
C ASP A 852 -2.46 -20.00 35.17
N PHE A 853 -1.24 -19.57 35.49
CA PHE A 853 -0.91 -18.20 35.90
C PHE A 853 0.19 -17.69 34.97
N ASN A 854 -0.01 -16.52 34.38
CA ASN A 854 0.95 -15.85 33.52
C ASN A 854 1.14 -14.42 34.03
N LEU A 855 2.39 -14.05 34.26
CA LEU A 855 2.81 -12.68 34.56
C LEU A 855 3.77 -12.25 33.45
N SER A 856 3.43 -11.17 32.75
CA SER A 856 4.22 -10.59 31.67
C SER A 856 4.50 -9.12 31.97
N GLU A 857 5.77 -8.76 32.03
CA GLU A 857 6.26 -7.42 32.36
C GLU A 857 7.11 -6.90 31.20
N THR A 858 7.04 -5.61 30.93
CA THR A 858 7.85 -4.94 29.92
C THR A 858 8.28 -3.58 30.43
N HIS A 859 9.58 -3.33 30.42
CA HIS A 859 10.19 -2.08 30.87
C HIS A 859 11.06 -1.53 29.75
N ASN A 860 10.84 -0.27 29.40
CA ASN A 860 11.57 0.42 28.35
C ASN A 860 12.11 1.75 28.90
N HIS A 861 13.37 2.04 28.66
CA HIS A 861 13.99 3.34 28.93
C HIS A 861 14.70 3.82 27.67
N ALA A 862 14.32 5.01 27.19
CA ALA A 862 14.90 5.62 25.99
C ALA A 862 15.79 6.81 26.37
N ASN A 863 16.71 7.14 25.46
CA ASN A 863 17.66 8.26 25.57
C ASN A 863 18.55 8.20 26.83
N ILE A 864 19.03 7.01 27.20
CA ILE A 864 20.05 6.84 28.24
C ILE A 864 21.45 7.00 27.63
N LEU A 865 22.47 7.37 28.42
CA LEU A 865 23.84 7.45 27.89
C LEU A 865 24.36 6.07 27.43
N ALA A 866 24.97 6.00 26.25
CA ALA A 866 25.34 4.73 25.60
C ALA A 866 26.41 3.91 26.35
N ASP A 867 27.38 4.58 27.00
CA ASP A 867 28.50 3.94 27.71
C ASP A 867 28.11 3.34 29.09
N GLN A 868 26.83 3.33 29.43
CA GLN A 868 26.40 2.88 30.76
C GLN A 868 26.29 1.37 30.88
N PHE A 869 26.88 0.83 31.95
CA PHE A 869 26.65 -0.57 32.31
C PHE A 869 25.25 -0.76 32.90
N ILE A 870 24.41 -1.47 32.17
CA ILE A 870 23.11 -1.93 32.69
C ILE A 870 23.29 -3.19 33.51
N ASP A 871 22.80 -3.21 34.74
CA ASP A 871 22.93 -4.34 35.65
C ASP A 871 22.16 -5.59 35.19
N TYR A 872 22.55 -6.75 35.75
CA TYR A 872 21.93 -8.02 35.41
C TYR A 872 20.52 -8.20 35.97
N ASN A 873 20.13 -7.46 37.02
CA ASN A 873 18.79 -7.57 37.58
C ASN A 873 17.76 -7.03 36.60
N PHE A 874 18.05 -5.88 35.97
CA PHE A 874 17.23 -5.36 34.88
C PHE A 874 17.30 -6.25 33.64
N ARG A 875 18.49 -6.70 33.20
CA ARG A 875 18.62 -7.59 32.03
C ARG A 875 17.85 -8.90 32.19
N LEU A 876 17.83 -9.45 33.41
CA LEU A 876 17.10 -10.68 33.72
C LEU A 876 15.63 -10.41 34.07
N GLY A 877 15.13 -9.17 34.05
CA GLY A 877 13.72 -8.87 34.35
C GLY A 877 13.33 -9.19 35.81
N ILE A 878 14.25 -8.94 36.73
CA ILE A 878 14.04 -9.04 38.20
C ILE A 878 13.72 -7.65 38.78
N SER A 879 14.22 -6.58 38.16
CA SER A 879 13.89 -5.19 38.48
C SER A 879 13.29 -4.47 37.28
N ASP A 880 12.40 -3.53 37.56
CA ASP A 880 11.75 -2.65 36.59
C ASP A 880 12.67 -1.55 36.07
N THR A 881 13.61 -1.08 36.91
CA THR A 881 14.63 -0.11 36.52
C THR A 881 16.05 -0.60 36.88
N PRO A 882 17.08 -0.20 36.12
CA PRO A 882 18.47 -0.42 36.53
C PRO A 882 18.83 0.33 37.83
N SER A 883 19.81 -0.15 38.58
CA SER A 883 20.26 0.47 39.84
C SER A 883 20.89 1.85 39.65
N SER A 884 21.47 2.10 38.48
CA SER A 884 22.07 3.38 38.08
C SER A 884 21.76 3.62 36.62
N ILE A 885 20.98 4.67 36.35
CA ILE A 885 20.58 5.08 35.00
C ILE A 885 20.77 6.59 34.91
N SER A 886 21.41 7.08 33.85
CA SER A 886 21.46 8.51 33.55
C SER A 886 20.92 8.76 32.15
N TYR A 887 19.93 9.63 32.11
CA TYR A 887 19.31 10.08 30.87
C TYR A 887 20.10 11.24 30.28
N SER A 888 19.96 11.41 28.97
CA SER A 888 20.43 12.63 28.30
C SER A 888 19.57 13.82 28.71
N ASN A 889 20.22 14.99 28.80
CA ASN A 889 19.61 16.28 29.08
C ASN A 889 19.62 17.22 27.84
N GLN A 890 19.94 16.69 26.66
CA GLN A 890 19.98 17.47 25.43
C GLN A 890 18.56 17.71 24.88
N ASP A 891 18.31 18.92 24.38
CA ASP A 891 17.04 19.26 23.74
C ASP A 891 16.75 18.33 22.55
N GLY A 892 15.52 17.82 22.47
CA GLY A 892 15.11 16.80 21.50
C GLY A 892 15.42 15.34 21.89
N LYS A 893 16.22 15.09 22.93
CA LYS A 893 16.60 13.73 23.40
C LYS A 893 16.37 13.54 24.90
N LEU A 894 15.26 14.06 25.41
CA LEU A 894 14.90 13.89 26.81
C LEU A 894 14.67 12.42 27.16
N GLY A 895 15.19 12.00 28.31
CA GLY A 895 14.96 10.67 28.87
C GLY A 895 13.48 10.35 29.03
N SER A 896 13.08 9.14 28.66
CA SER A 896 11.71 8.66 28.88
C SER A 896 11.71 7.20 29.32
N PHE A 897 10.65 6.81 30.03
CA PHE A 897 10.42 5.42 30.43
C PHE A 897 8.98 4.98 30.16
N SER A 898 8.80 3.68 29.92
CA SER A 898 7.50 3.05 29.83
C SER A 898 7.53 1.67 30.48
N HIS A 899 6.60 1.43 31.40
CA HIS A 899 6.41 0.14 32.07
C HIS A 899 5.03 -0.41 31.74
N SER A 900 4.95 -1.71 31.52
CA SER A 900 3.70 -2.43 31.27
C SER A 900 3.71 -3.75 32.01
N TYR A 901 2.62 -4.05 32.69
CA TYR A 901 2.43 -5.24 33.51
C TYR A 901 1.14 -5.92 33.07
N SER A 902 1.17 -7.22 32.88
CA SER A 902 0.02 -8.03 32.48
C SER A 902 -0.02 -9.30 33.32
N GLU A 903 -1.14 -9.52 33.99
CA GLU A 903 -1.40 -10.66 34.86
C GLU A 903 -2.62 -11.41 34.35
N THR A 904 -2.46 -12.71 34.09
CA THR A 904 -3.56 -13.59 33.69
C THR A 904 -3.64 -14.78 34.62
N PHE A 905 -4.79 -14.94 35.25
CA PHE A 905 -5.13 -16.10 36.07
C PHE A 905 -6.26 -16.90 35.42
N LYS A 906 -6.05 -18.20 35.25
CA LYS A 906 -7.01 -19.09 34.59
C LYS A 906 -7.11 -20.44 35.28
N ILE A 907 -8.34 -20.85 35.59
CA ILE A 907 -8.67 -22.19 36.10
C ILE A 907 -9.55 -22.88 35.06
N LYS A 908 -9.17 -24.09 34.65
CA LYS A 908 -9.91 -24.87 33.64
C LYS A 908 -10.20 -26.30 34.10
N VAL A 909 -11.44 -26.73 33.99
CA VAL A 909 -11.85 -28.13 34.14
C VAL A 909 -12.43 -28.61 32.82
N SER A 910 -11.77 -29.60 32.20
CA SER A 910 -12.12 -30.07 30.86
C SER A 910 -13.50 -30.72 30.82
N SER A 911 -13.79 -31.61 31.77
CA SER A 911 -15.10 -32.24 31.91
C SER A 911 -15.35 -32.83 33.31
N ILE A 912 -16.57 -32.71 33.81
CA ILE A 912 -17.09 -33.42 34.99
C ILE A 912 -18.22 -34.34 34.53
N SER A 913 -18.03 -35.65 34.63
CA SER A 913 -19.06 -36.65 34.30
C SER A 913 -20.04 -36.81 35.46
N VAL A 914 -21.15 -36.08 35.44
CA VAL A 914 -22.20 -36.15 36.48
C VAL A 914 -22.79 -37.56 36.53
N ILE A 915 -23.16 -38.09 35.36
CA ILE A 915 -23.52 -39.48 35.08
C ILE A 915 -22.89 -39.89 33.73
N PRO A 916 -22.75 -41.19 33.38
CA PRO A 916 -22.09 -41.59 32.12
C PRO A 916 -22.68 -40.97 30.84
N SER A 917 -23.94 -40.54 30.91
CA SER A 917 -24.66 -39.85 29.83
C SER A 917 -24.53 -38.31 29.88
N ILE A 918 -24.23 -37.70 31.03
CA ILE A 918 -24.19 -36.24 31.19
C ILE A 918 -22.80 -35.79 31.65
N SER A 919 -22.15 -34.97 30.84
CA SER A 919 -20.89 -34.32 31.17
C SER A 919 -21.03 -32.80 31.14
N LEU A 920 -20.62 -32.16 32.23
CA LEU A 920 -20.37 -30.72 32.27
C LEU A 920 -18.97 -30.49 31.68
N THR A 921 -18.82 -29.70 30.63
CA THR A 921 -17.60 -29.51 29.84
C THR A 921 -17.19 -28.05 29.81
N GLY A 922 -15.92 -27.77 29.52
CA GLY A 922 -15.49 -26.39 29.24
C GLY A 922 -15.67 -25.43 30.41
N LEU A 923 -15.50 -25.91 31.64
CA LEU A 923 -15.49 -25.05 32.82
C LEU A 923 -14.23 -24.22 32.83
N GLU A 924 -14.34 -22.90 32.67
CA GLU A 924 -13.17 -22.02 32.65
C GLU A 924 -13.48 -20.67 33.32
N PHE A 925 -12.71 -20.34 34.35
CA PHE A 925 -12.69 -19.03 34.99
C PHE A 925 -11.37 -18.33 34.63
N LYS A 926 -11.47 -17.11 34.08
CA LYS A 926 -10.35 -16.29 33.62
C LYS A 926 -10.45 -14.89 34.24
N SER A 927 -9.31 -14.37 34.69
CA SER A 927 -9.13 -13.00 35.15
C SER A 927 -7.84 -12.45 34.54
N ASP A 928 -7.94 -11.36 33.80
CA ASP A 928 -6.84 -10.65 33.17
C ASP A 928 -6.76 -9.23 33.76
N ASN A 929 -5.56 -8.75 34.02
CA ASN A 929 -5.32 -7.40 34.48
C ASN A 929 -4.07 -6.85 33.78
N THR A 930 -4.16 -5.66 33.22
CA THR A 930 -3.03 -5.01 32.54
C THR A 930 -2.89 -3.58 33.04
N ASN A 931 -1.70 -3.18 33.45
CA ASN A 931 -1.37 -1.83 33.86
C ASN A 931 -0.24 -1.30 32.99
N SER A 932 -0.35 -0.07 32.51
CA SER A 932 0.73 0.60 31.79
C SER A 932 0.96 2.00 32.35
N SER A 933 2.23 2.37 32.46
CA SER A 933 2.68 3.70 32.87
C SER A 933 3.79 4.18 31.92
N GLN A 934 3.80 5.48 31.66
CA GLN A 934 4.76 6.13 30.77
C GLN A 934 5.16 7.47 31.37
N SER A 935 6.37 7.95 31.08
CA SER A 935 6.85 9.24 31.60
C SER A 935 6.14 10.44 30.99
N THR A 936 5.71 10.35 29.73
CA THR A 936 5.04 11.42 28.97
C THR A 936 3.55 11.17 28.73
N GLY A 937 3.02 10.02 29.17
CA GLY A 937 1.65 9.58 28.93
C GLY A 937 0.86 9.35 30.21
N ILE A 938 -0.48 9.33 30.09
CA ILE A 938 -1.37 9.09 31.23
C ILE A 938 -1.40 7.58 31.52
N PRO A 939 -1.20 7.14 32.77
CA PRO A 939 -1.30 5.73 33.14
C PRO A 939 -2.68 5.16 32.80
N SER A 940 -2.70 3.94 32.29
CA SER A 940 -3.95 3.24 31.98
C SER A 940 -3.94 1.83 32.56
N SER A 941 -5.12 1.34 32.92
CA SER A 941 -5.31 -0.04 33.34
C SER A 941 -6.55 -0.65 32.73
N ASN A 942 -6.46 -1.92 32.35
CA ASN A 942 -7.59 -2.70 31.88
C ASN A 942 -7.72 -3.94 32.74
N SER A 943 -8.93 -4.24 33.19
CA SER A 943 -9.22 -5.47 33.92
C SER A 943 -10.35 -6.21 33.23
N SER A 944 -10.20 -7.52 33.08
CA SER A 944 -11.23 -8.36 32.52
C SER A 944 -11.43 -9.63 33.33
N ILE A 945 -12.67 -10.01 33.59
CA ILE A 945 -12.97 -11.14 34.48
C ILE A 945 -14.21 -11.89 34.00
N SER A 946 -14.21 -13.20 34.20
CA SER A 946 -15.38 -14.05 33.91
C SER A 946 -16.58 -13.61 34.75
N TYR A 947 -17.62 -13.13 34.08
CA TYR A 947 -18.76 -12.47 34.71
C TYR A 947 -19.99 -12.58 33.82
N TYR A 948 -21.13 -12.91 34.41
CA TYR A 948 -22.41 -13.03 33.72
C TYR A 948 -23.30 -11.86 34.10
N PRO A 949 -23.52 -10.87 33.21
CA PRO A 949 -24.48 -9.81 33.45
C PRO A 949 -25.90 -10.38 33.47
N PHE A 950 -26.79 -9.75 34.24
CA PHE A 950 -28.22 -10.07 34.16
C PHE A 950 -28.85 -9.43 32.91
N PRO A 951 -29.50 -10.20 32.01
CA PRO A 951 -29.99 -9.68 30.73
C PRO A 951 -31.06 -8.58 30.81
N TRP A 952 -31.68 -8.37 31.96
CA TRP A 952 -32.74 -7.36 32.18
C TRP A 952 -32.21 -6.05 32.76
N GLU A 953 -30.91 -5.93 33.01
CA GLU A 953 -30.29 -4.73 33.56
C GLU A 953 -29.76 -3.82 32.45
N VAL A 954 -29.90 -2.50 32.64
CA VAL A 954 -29.41 -1.49 31.70
C VAL A 954 -27.88 -1.43 31.67
N TYR A 955 -27.20 -1.33 32.81
CA TYR A 955 -25.74 -1.12 32.85
C TYR A 955 -24.93 -2.38 33.09
N GLY A 956 -25.56 -3.56 33.22
CA GLY A 956 -24.88 -4.85 33.46
C GLY A 956 -24.08 -4.95 34.77
N LYS A 957 -24.20 -3.99 35.69
CA LYS A 957 -23.42 -3.91 36.95
C LYS A 957 -23.71 -5.04 37.93
N ASN A 958 -24.92 -5.60 37.88
CA ASN A 958 -25.40 -6.70 38.70
C ASN A 958 -25.38 -8.01 37.90
N GLY A 959 -24.78 -9.04 38.51
CA GLY A 959 -24.46 -10.27 37.81
C GLY A 959 -23.60 -11.19 38.65
N LEU A 960 -23.15 -12.29 38.06
CA LEU A 960 -22.48 -13.37 38.80
C LEU A 960 -21.09 -13.66 38.25
N PHE A 961 -20.09 -13.71 39.13
CA PHE A 961 -18.75 -14.21 38.79
C PHE A 961 -18.79 -15.73 38.68
N LEU A 962 -19.09 -16.23 37.48
CA LEU A 962 -19.16 -17.65 37.19
C LEU A 962 -18.16 -18.03 36.10
N PRO A 963 -17.63 -19.26 36.12
CA PRO A 963 -16.88 -19.76 34.99
C PRO A 963 -17.79 -19.88 33.76
N SER A 964 -17.18 -19.82 32.58
CA SER A 964 -17.78 -20.43 31.38
C SER A 964 -18.10 -21.89 31.66
N TRP A 965 -19.18 -22.41 31.11
CA TRP A 965 -19.59 -23.80 31.30
C TRP A 965 -20.33 -24.32 30.09
N GLY A 966 -20.25 -25.61 29.88
CA GLY A 966 -20.99 -26.32 28.86
C GLY A 966 -21.59 -27.58 29.42
N LEU A 967 -22.71 -28.02 28.86
CA LEU A 967 -23.39 -29.23 29.24
C LEU A 967 -23.57 -30.08 27.99
N THR A 968 -23.15 -31.33 28.06
CA THR A 968 -23.34 -32.32 27.00
C THR A 968 -24.06 -33.52 27.58
N TRP A 969 -25.23 -33.83 27.01
CA TRP A 969 -26.02 -34.99 27.38
C TRP A 969 -26.10 -35.94 26.18
N SER A 970 -25.34 -37.02 26.24
CA SER A 970 -25.33 -38.13 25.28
C SER A 970 -26.00 -39.35 25.90
N GLY A 971 -26.79 -40.14 25.17
CA GLY A 971 -27.54 -41.26 25.77
C GLY A 971 -29.03 -41.03 25.95
N LEU A 972 -29.55 -39.90 25.45
CA LEU A 972 -30.99 -39.65 25.36
C LEU A 972 -31.69 -40.70 24.48
N GLU A 973 -30.96 -41.38 23.59
CA GLU A 973 -31.46 -42.51 22.81
C GLU A 973 -31.86 -43.74 23.62
N LYS A 974 -31.61 -43.78 24.94
CA LYS A 974 -32.01 -44.89 25.81
C LYS A 974 -33.42 -44.73 26.39
N ILE A 975 -34.01 -43.53 26.31
CA ILE A 975 -35.38 -43.26 26.74
C ILE A 975 -36.34 -43.99 25.80
N ASP A 976 -37.32 -44.73 26.34
CA ASP A 976 -38.11 -45.71 25.59
C ASP A 976 -38.72 -45.16 24.29
N PHE A 977 -39.25 -43.94 24.29
CA PHE A 977 -39.85 -43.32 23.09
C PHE A 977 -38.81 -42.82 22.06
N ILE A 978 -37.59 -42.45 22.47
CA ILE A 978 -36.51 -42.00 21.57
C ILE A 978 -35.78 -43.21 20.99
N LYS A 979 -35.61 -44.25 21.82
CA LYS A 979 -34.93 -45.51 21.50
C LYS A 979 -35.54 -46.21 20.29
N GLU A 980 -36.84 -46.12 20.08
CA GLU A 980 -37.50 -46.75 18.92
C GLU A 980 -37.11 -46.09 17.59
N LYS A 981 -36.88 -44.77 17.58
CA LYS A 981 -36.72 -43.98 16.35
C LYS A 981 -35.27 -43.56 16.05
N PHE A 982 -34.43 -43.36 17.07
CA PHE A 982 -33.09 -42.78 16.93
C PHE A 982 -31.97 -43.72 17.41
N LYS A 983 -30.87 -43.76 16.65
CA LYS A 983 -29.64 -44.49 16.95
C LYS A 983 -28.76 -43.73 17.95
N SER A 984 -28.76 -42.41 17.87
CA SER A 984 -28.08 -41.52 18.83
C SER A 984 -28.86 -40.24 18.97
N PHE A 985 -28.93 -39.69 20.19
CA PHE A 985 -29.54 -38.40 20.47
C PHE A 985 -28.66 -37.66 21.50
N LYS A 986 -28.18 -36.47 21.15
CA LYS A 986 -27.26 -35.67 21.96
C LYS A 986 -27.73 -34.24 22.07
N PHE A 987 -27.83 -33.76 23.30
CA PHE A 987 -28.04 -32.35 23.66
C PHE A 987 -26.69 -31.71 24.03
N SER A 988 -26.47 -30.47 23.59
CA SER A 988 -25.32 -29.64 23.95
C SER A 988 -25.77 -28.22 24.28
N HIS A 989 -25.14 -27.59 25.27
CA HIS A 989 -25.32 -26.18 25.66
C HIS A 989 -23.95 -25.65 26.07
N ASN A 990 -23.64 -24.38 25.77
CA ASN A 990 -22.46 -23.68 26.29
C ASN A 990 -22.82 -22.24 26.62
N ALA A 991 -22.24 -21.73 27.70
CA ALA A 991 -22.36 -20.36 28.16
C ALA A 991 -20.97 -19.79 28.51
N LYS A 992 -20.75 -18.54 28.15
CA LYS A 992 -19.55 -17.76 28.47
C LYS A 992 -19.99 -16.33 28.76
N GLY A 993 -19.42 -15.71 29.80
CA GLY A 993 -19.62 -14.30 30.08
C GLY A 993 -18.31 -13.65 30.54
N GLN A 994 -18.16 -12.36 30.25
CA GLN A 994 -16.98 -11.58 30.60
C GLN A 994 -17.36 -10.13 30.87
N ARG A 995 -16.72 -9.53 31.88
CA ARG A 995 -16.77 -8.08 32.17
C ARG A 995 -15.38 -7.50 31.95
N SER A 996 -15.28 -6.44 31.16
CA SER A 996 -14.06 -5.69 30.91
C SER A 996 -14.21 -4.26 31.37
N MET A 997 -13.21 -3.71 32.04
CA MET A 997 -13.20 -2.35 32.57
C MET A 997 -11.90 -1.67 32.15
N SER A 998 -12.01 -0.45 31.64
CA SER A 998 -10.88 0.36 31.20
C SER A 998 -10.79 1.63 32.03
N TYR A 999 -9.59 1.90 32.54
CA TYR A 999 -9.28 3.03 33.39
C TYR A 999 -8.17 3.89 32.78
N GLN A 1000 -8.27 5.19 32.96
CA GLN A 1000 -7.23 6.18 32.66
C GLN A 1000 -7.05 7.07 33.89
N ASP A 1001 -5.81 7.23 34.36
CA ASP A 1001 -5.49 7.94 35.61
C ASP A 1001 -6.33 7.48 36.83
N ASN A 1002 -6.53 6.17 36.97
CA ASN A 1002 -7.41 5.54 37.96
C ASN A 1002 -8.90 5.93 37.88
N GLN A 1003 -9.33 6.65 36.84
CA GLN A 1003 -10.74 6.95 36.56
C GLN A 1003 -11.30 5.94 35.55
N LEU A 1004 -12.51 5.44 35.81
CA LEU A 1004 -13.20 4.49 34.93
C LEU A 1004 -13.74 5.21 33.69
N LEU A 1005 -13.27 4.82 32.51
CA LEU A 1005 -13.77 5.36 31.23
C LEU A 1005 -14.94 4.54 30.69
N LYS A 1006 -14.72 3.23 30.60
CA LYS A 1006 -15.60 2.30 29.87
C LYS A 1006 -15.73 1.00 30.62
N THR A 1007 -16.94 0.44 30.62
CA THR A 1007 -17.23 -0.90 31.11
C THR A 1007 -18.04 -1.67 30.09
N ASP A 1008 -17.52 -2.82 29.68
CA ASP A 1008 -18.14 -3.72 28.72
C ASP A 1008 -18.53 -5.03 29.38
N TYR A 1009 -19.70 -5.53 29.03
CA TYR A 1009 -20.19 -6.83 29.45
C TYR A 1009 -20.55 -7.65 28.23
N SER A 1010 -20.19 -8.92 28.22
CA SER A 1010 -20.56 -9.86 27.17
C SER A 1010 -21.16 -11.12 27.78
N LEU A 1011 -22.22 -11.62 27.16
CA LEU A 1011 -22.92 -12.85 27.51
C LEU A 1011 -23.22 -13.65 26.24
N LEU A 1012 -22.48 -14.73 26.05
CA LEU A 1012 -22.56 -15.58 24.88
C LEU A 1012 -23.02 -17.00 25.24
N PHE A 1013 -24.13 -17.41 24.63
CA PHE A 1013 -24.57 -18.79 24.60
C PHE A 1013 -24.37 -19.38 23.20
N SER A 1014 -23.34 -20.22 23.02
CA SER A 1014 -22.96 -20.77 21.72
C SER A 1014 -22.52 -22.24 21.81
N PRO A 1015 -23.45 -23.20 21.62
CA PRO A 1015 -24.89 -23.02 21.41
C PRO A 1015 -25.67 -22.83 22.72
N LEU A 1016 -26.76 -22.06 22.70
CA LEU A 1016 -27.75 -22.00 23.77
C LEU A 1016 -28.51 -23.33 23.90
N ILE A 1017 -28.96 -23.90 22.79
CA ILE A 1017 -29.47 -25.26 22.73
C ILE A 1017 -28.91 -25.88 21.46
N LYS A 1018 -28.40 -27.11 21.50
CA LYS A 1018 -28.05 -27.86 20.29
C LYS A 1018 -28.47 -29.31 20.44
N LEU A 1019 -29.38 -29.75 19.58
CA LEU A 1019 -29.88 -31.09 19.48
C LEU A 1019 -29.30 -31.74 18.23
N THR A 1020 -28.67 -32.89 18.40
CA THR A 1020 -28.12 -33.71 17.31
C THR A 1020 -28.71 -35.11 17.43
N ALA A 1021 -29.39 -35.58 16.40
CA ALA A 1021 -30.04 -36.88 16.40
C ALA A 1021 -29.77 -37.64 15.10
N ARG A 1022 -29.54 -38.95 15.19
CA ARG A 1022 -29.36 -39.83 14.02
C ARG A 1022 -30.43 -40.91 14.06
N SER A 1023 -31.20 -41.07 12.99
CA SER A 1023 -32.29 -42.07 12.96
C SER A 1023 -31.77 -43.52 12.89
N LYS A 1024 -32.63 -44.49 13.20
CA LYS A 1024 -32.36 -45.93 12.99
C LYS A 1024 -32.77 -46.34 11.58
N GLY A 1025 -31.91 -47.07 10.87
CA GLY A 1025 -32.20 -47.62 9.53
C GLY A 1025 -30.93 -48.01 8.76
N LYS A 1026 -31.11 -48.62 7.57
CA LYS A 1026 -30.00 -48.92 6.63
C LYS A 1026 -29.34 -47.65 6.10
N ASN A 1027 -30.13 -46.60 5.90
CA ASN A 1027 -29.69 -45.26 5.52
C ASN A 1027 -30.20 -44.27 6.60
N PRO A 1028 -29.38 -43.92 7.61
CA PRO A 1028 -29.81 -43.02 8.67
C PRO A 1028 -29.98 -41.59 8.16
N ILE A 1029 -30.89 -40.85 8.80
CA ILE A 1029 -31.08 -39.40 8.63
C ILE A 1029 -30.43 -38.71 9.82
N ASP A 1030 -29.62 -37.70 9.56
CA ASP A 1030 -29.00 -36.84 10.55
C ASP A 1030 -29.83 -35.55 10.70
N PHE A 1031 -30.22 -35.25 11.92
CA PHE A 1031 -30.95 -34.05 12.32
C PHE A 1031 -30.08 -33.22 13.25
N GLU A 1032 -30.00 -31.94 13.00
CA GLU A 1032 -29.29 -30.98 13.81
C GLU A 1032 -30.15 -29.73 13.97
N VAL A 1033 -30.43 -29.30 15.18
CA VAL A 1033 -31.13 -28.03 15.45
C VAL A 1033 -30.39 -27.35 16.58
N GLY A 1034 -30.17 -26.05 16.46
CA GLY A 1034 -29.59 -25.29 17.55
C GLY A 1034 -29.98 -23.83 17.58
N SER A 1035 -29.62 -23.19 18.67
CA SER A 1035 -29.78 -21.78 18.91
C SER A 1035 -28.48 -21.19 19.45
N LYS A 1036 -28.25 -19.91 19.17
CA LYS A 1036 -27.22 -19.09 19.80
C LYS A 1036 -27.86 -17.79 20.27
N TYR A 1037 -27.33 -17.25 21.35
CA TYR A 1037 -27.73 -15.95 21.87
C TYR A 1037 -26.48 -15.20 22.29
N ASN A 1038 -26.34 -13.95 21.85
CA ASN A 1038 -25.29 -13.04 22.26
C ASN A 1038 -25.92 -11.76 22.79
N LEU A 1039 -25.39 -11.25 23.90
CA LEU A 1039 -25.73 -9.96 24.48
C LEU A 1039 -24.42 -9.27 24.85
N ASP A 1040 -24.16 -8.14 24.23
CA ASP A 1040 -23.06 -7.25 24.59
C ASP A 1040 -23.65 -5.93 25.11
N ILE A 1041 -23.13 -5.45 26.24
CA ILE A 1041 -23.53 -4.19 26.87
C ILE A 1041 -22.28 -3.32 26.95
N PHE A 1042 -22.29 -2.20 26.24
CA PHE A 1042 -21.21 -1.20 26.28
C PHE A 1042 -21.68 -0.02 27.10
N SER A 1043 -20.91 0.38 28.12
CA SER A 1043 -21.22 1.54 28.96
C SER A 1043 -20.04 2.50 29.00
N GLU A 1044 -20.26 3.71 28.52
CA GLU A 1044 -19.26 4.78 28.45
C GLU A 1044 -19.87 6.10 28.94
N GLY A 1045 -19.38 6.59 30.08
CA GLY A 1045 -19.96 7.75 30.76
C GLY A 1045 -21.46 7.57 31.07
N SER A 1046 -22.30 8.43 30.48
CA SER A 1046 -23.77 8.37 30.60
C SER A 1046 -24.45 7.52 29.54
N SER A 1047 -23.71 7.12 28.50
CA SER A 1047 -24.24 6.37 27.36
C SER A 1047 -24.18 4.87 27.61
N VAL A 1048 -25.14 4.14 27.04
CA VAL A 1048 -25.21 2.69 27.10
C VAL A 1048 -25.76 2.11 25.80
N GLU A 1049 -25.16 1.02 25.34
CA GLU A 1049 -25.51 0.32 24.11
C GLU A 1049 -25.69 -1.17 24.40
N HIS A 1050 -26.79 -1.76 23.91
CA HIS A 1050 -27.10 -3.19 24.01
C HIS A 1050 -27.19 -3.80 22.62
N ASP A 1051 -26.23 -4.67 22.31
CA ASP A 1051 -26.22 -5.45 21.09
C ASP A 1051 -26.72 -6.87 21.39
N ILE A 1052 -27.86 -7.23 20.80
CA ILE A 1052 -28.52 -8.50 21.06
C ILE A 1052 -28.70 -9.25 19.75
N ASN A 1053 -28.03 -10.40 19.65
CA ASN A 1053 -28.09 -11.26 18.48
C ASN A 1053 -28.60 -12.66 18.86
N THR A 1054 -29.69 -13.10 18.24
CA THR A 1054 -30.28 -14.42 18.41
C THR A 1054 -30.28 -15.16 17.08
N GLN A 1055 -29.66 -16.34 17.05
CA GLN A 1055 -29.63 -17.20 15.87
C GLN A 1055 -30.30 -18.54 16.18
N LEU A 1056 -31.19 -19.00 15.31
CA LEU A 1056 -31.78 -20.33 15.30
C LEU A 1056 -31.39 -21.02 14.00
N TRP A 1057 -30.86 -22.23 14.05
CA TRP A 1057 -30.46 -22.95 12.85
C TRP A 1057 -30.86 -24.42 12.93
N GLY A 1058 -31.12 -25.00 11.77
CA GLY A 1058 -31.58 -26.37 11.60
C GLY A 1058 -30.99 -26.99 10.36
N LYS A 1059 -30.65 -28.27 10.42
CA LYS A 1059 -30.06 -29.02 9.33
C LYS A 1059 -30.55 -30.46 9.34
N ILE A 1060 -31.00 -30.95 8.19
CA ILE A 1060 -31.40 -32.33 7.98
C ILE A 1060 -30.57 -32.89 6.84
N GLU A 1061 -29.86 -33.99 7.07
CA GLU A 1061 -29.05 -34.66 6.05
C GLU A 1061 -29.49 -36.12 5.90
N TYR A 1062 -29.67 -36.56 4.65
CA TYR A 1062 -29.96 -37.94 4.30
C TYR A 1062 -29.07 -38.35 3.13
N SER A 1063 -28.37 -39.48 3.25
CA SER A 1063 -27.58 -40.02 2.14
C SER A 1063 -27.87 -41.49 1.93
N ARG A 1064 -27.91 -41.89 0.67
CA ARG A 1064 -28.13 -43.27 0.23
C ARG A 1064 -27.17 -43.60 -0.90
N THR A 1065 -26.33 -44.61 -0.68
CA THR A 1065 -25.52 -45.24 -1.73
C THR A 1065 -26.19 -46.53 -2.20
N ALA A 1066 -26.53 -46.62 -3.48
CA ALA A 1066 -27.07 -47.83 -4.11
C ALA A 1066 -26.39 -48.05 -5.47
N GLY A 1067 -25.86 -49.24 -5.70
CA GLY A 1067 -25.26 -49.61 -6.99
C GLY A 1067 -26.32 -49.82 -8.06
N MET A 1068 -26.18 -49.18 -9.22
CA MET A 1068 -26.92 -49.48 -10.44
C MET A 1068 -26.01 -50.30 -11.34
N TYR A 1069 -26.39 -51.56 -11.58
CA TYR A 1069 -25.70 -52.44 -12.51
C TYR A 1069 -26.34 -52.30 -13.89
N ILE A 1070 -25.59 -51.78 -14.85
CA ILE A 1070 -26.03 -51.67 -16.25
C ILE A 1070 -25.30 -52.75 -17.05
N PRO A 1071 -25.98 -53.83 -17.47
CA PRO A 1071 -25.41 -54.78 -18.40
C PRO A 1071 -25.38 -54.13 -19.79
N VAL A 1072 -24.19 -53.86 -20.31
CA VAL A 1072 -24.00 -53.27 -21.64
C VAL A 1072 -23.63 -54.39 -22.61
N PRO A 1073 -24.44 -54.70 -23.65
CA PRO A 1073 -24.09 -55.72 -24.62
C PRO A 1073 -22.79 -55.37 -25.34
N PHE A 1074 -21.87 -56.33 -25.44
CA PHE A 1074 -20.53 -56.21 -26.07
C PHE A 1074 -19.47 -55.39 -25.31
N LEU A 1075 -19.77 -54.90 -24.09
CA LEU A 1075 -18.80 -54.22 -23.22
C LEU A 1075 -18.78 -54.81 -21.80
N ARG A 1076 -17.78 -54.46 -20.99
CA ARG A 1076 -17.67 -54.88 -19.58
C ARG A 1076 -18.78 -54.22 -18.76
N ASP A 1077 -19.46 -55.02 -17.94
CA ASP A 1077 -20.54 -54.55 -17.06
C ASP A 1077 -20.13 -53.33 -16.24
N LEU A 1078 -21.03 -52.34 -16.22
CA LEU A 1078 -20.79 -51.05 -15.58
C LEU A 1078 -21.51 -51.04 -14.22
N ASP A 1079 -20.74 -51.24 -13.14
CA ASP A 1079 -21.21 -51.15 -11.75
C ASP A 1079 -21.08 -49.69 -11.27
N LEU A 1080 -22.17 -48.93 -11.41
CA LEU A 1080 -22.24 -47.53 -11.00
C LEU A 1080 -22.67 -47.44 -9.54
N LYS A 1081 -21.74 -47.13 -8.64
CA LYS A 1081 -22.06 -46.80 -7.24
C LYS A 1081 -22.64 -45.38 -7.16
N ASN A 1082 -23.95 -45.26 -7.36
CA ASN A 1082 -24.65 -43.99 -7.27
C ASN A 1082 -24.89 -43.62 -5.80
N THR A 1083 -24.50 -42.42 -5.41
CA THR A 1083 -24.80 -41.87 -4.08
C THR A 1083 -25.67 -40.64 -4.25
N VAL A 1084 -26.84 -40.65 -3.61
CA VAL A 1084 -27.75 -39.49 -3.54
C VAL A 1084 -27.73 -38.97 -2.12
N SER A 1085 -27.48 -37.67 -1.97
CA SER A 1085 -27.46 -36.98 -0.68
C SER A 1085 -28.40 -35.79 -0.74
N PHE A 1086 -29.33 -35.71 0.21
CA PHE A 1086 -30.22 -34.57 0.41
C PHE A 1086 -29.80 -33.85 1.68
N SER A 1087 -29.66 -32.54 1.62
CA SER A 1087 -29.41 -31.68 2.76
C SER A 1087 -30.42 -30.54 2.75
N PHE A 1088 -31.03 -30.27 3.88
CA PHE A 1088 -31.95 -29.15 4.07
C PHE A 1088 -31.45 -28.34 5.25
N SER A 1089 -31.02 -27.10 5.02
CA SER A 1089 -30.63 -26.17 6.09
C SER A 1089 -31.63 -25.03 6.21
N THR A 1090 -31.82 -24.54 7.43
CA THR A 1090 -32.61 -23.36 7.74
C THR A 1090 -31.87 -22.57 8.79
N ASP A 1091 -31.79 -21.26 8.63
CA ASP A 1091 -31.11 -20.36 9.58
C ASP A 1091 -31.97 -19.11 9.73
N PHE A 1092 -32.28 -18.72 10.96
CA PHE A 1092 -33.02 -17.52 11.34
C PHE A 1092 -32.17 -16.70 12.29
N ASP A 1093 -31.70 -15.54 11.84
CA ASP A 1093 -30.92 -14.59 12.61
C ASP A 1093 -31.78 -13.37 12.95
N PHE A 1094 -31.69 -12.88 14.18
CA PHE A 1094 -32.35 -11.67 14.64
C PHE A 1094 -31.38 -10.84 15.45
N SER A 1095 -31.07 -9.64 14.97
CA SER A 1095 -30.18 -8.68 15.62
C SER A 1095 -30.96 -7.41 15.98
N ARG A 1096 -30.65 -6.84 17.14
CA ARG A 1096 -31.14 -5.53 17.55
C ARG A 1096 -30.06 -4.79 18.33
N LYS A 1097 -29.98 -3.49 18.11
CA LYS A 1097 -29.14 -2.54 18.85
C LYS A 1097 -30.03 -1.53 19.56
N LEU A 1098 -29.94 -1.49 20.88
CA LEU A 1098 -30.68 -0.54 21.71
C LEU A 1098 -29.68 0.45 22.33
N VAL A 1099 -29.95 1.74 22.26
CA VAL A 1099 -29.05 2.80 22.72
C VAL A 1099 -29.76 3.72 23.72
N GLY A 1100 -29.02 4.19 24.72
CA GLY A 1100 -29.41 5.31 25.57
C GLY A 1100 -28.28 6.34 25.59
N TYR A 1101 -28.53 7.54 25.05
CA TYR A 1101 -27.56 8.65 25.05
C TYR A 1101 -27.49 9.40 26.38
N GLN A 1102 -28.48 9.19 27.25
CA GLN A 1102 -28.58 9.76 28.59
C GLN A 1102 -28.79 8.64 29.62
N GLN A 1103 -28.62 8.98 30.89
CA GLN A 1103 -28.82 8.02 31.96
C GLN A 1103 -30.28 7.58 32.05
N VAL A 1104 -30.54 6.29 31.81
CA VAL A 1104 -31.87 5.67 31.82
C VAL A 1104 -31.98 4.66 32.96
N GLU A 1105 -33.15 4.56 33.57
CA GLU A 1105 -33.36 3.65 34.72
C GLU A 1105 -33.85 2.27 34.26
N ASN A 1106 -34.63 2.22 33.18
CA ASN A 1106 -35.25 0.99 32.68
C ASN A 1106 -34.80 0.66 31.25
N ILE A 1107 -34.68 -0.62 30.94
CA ILE A 1107 -34.31 -1.10 29.61
C ILE A 1107 -35.34 -0.73 28.53
N SER A 1108 -36.59 -0.46 28.92
CA SER A 1108 -37.66 0.00 28.03
C SER A 1108 -37.51 1.46 27.58
N GLU A 1109 -36.66 2.24 28.25
CA GLU A 1109 -36.36 3.63 27.88
C GLU A 1109 -35.24 3.70 26.82
N LEU A 1110 -34.59 2.58 26.50
CA LEU A 1110 -33.62 2.51 25.41
C LEU A 1110 -34.33 2.62 24.06
N THR A 1111 -33.76 3.45 23.19
CA THR A 1111 -34.25 3.62 21.82
C THR A 1111 -33.70 2.51 20.93
N LEU A 1112 -34.53 1.96 20.07
CA LEU A 1112 -34.08 1.07 19.01
C LEU A 1112 -33.33 1.89 17.97
N ASP A 1113 -32.03 1.60 17.81
CA ASP A 1113 -31.15 2.27 16.85
C ASP A 1113 -31.05 1.46 15.56
N ASP A 1114 -30.87 0.13 15.68
CA ASP A 1114 -30.81 -0.79 14.54
C ASP A 1114 -31.55 -2.10 14.83
N SER A 1115 -32.16 -2.70 13.82
CA SER A 1115 -32.75 -4.03 13.89
C SER A 1115 -32.73 -4.71 12.52
N SER A 1116 -32.29 -5.97 12.52
CA SER A 1116 -32.35 -6.82 11.34
C SER A 1116 -32.81 -8.23 11.69
N SER A 1117 -33.62 -8.81 10.81
CA SER A 1117 -34.02 -10.21 10.86
C SER A 1117 -33.69 -10.87 9.52
N LYS A 1118 -33.22 -12.11 9.55
CA LYS A 1118 -32.84 -12.86 8.35
C LYS A 1118 -33.24 -14.31 8.50
N PHE A 1119 -34.23 -14.74 7.74
CA PHE A 1119 -34.60 -16.13 7.56
C PHE A 1119 -33.98 -16.67 6.28
N SER A 1120 -33.36 -17.85 6.34
CA SER A 1120 -32.83 -18.55 5.18
C SER A 1120 -33.22 -20.02 5.19
N LEU A 1121 -33.43 -20.56 4.00
CA LEU A 1121 -33.89 -21.93 3.76
C LEU A 1121 -33.18 -22.46 2.51
N THR A 1122 -32.37 -23.50 2.68
CA THR A 1122 -31.53 -24.04 1.60
C THR A 1122 -31.66 -25.56 1.48
N PRO A 1123 -32.71 -26.09 0.83
CA PRO A 1123 -32.71 -27.45 0.30
C PRO A 1123 -31.66 -27.65 -0.81
N LYS A 1124 -30.92 -28.75 -0.72
CA LYS A 1124 -29.91 -29.17 -1.69
C LYS A 1124 -29.93 -30.69 -1.87
N MET A 1125 -29.83 -31.13 -3.12
CA MET A 1125 -29.69 -32.54 -3.51
C MET A 1125 -28.41 -32.70 -4.31
N SER A 1126 -27.51 -33.56 -3.86
CA SER A 1126 -26.29 -33.94 -4.57
C SER A 1126 -26.43 -35.37 -5.09
N TYR A 1127 -26.08 -35.59 -6.35
CA TYR A 1127 -26.08 -36.90 -7.00
C TYR A 1127 -24.71 -37.18 -7.61
N GLN A 1128 -24.08 -38.28 -7.20
CA GLN A 1128 -22.84 -38.75 -7.80
C GLN A 1128 -23.15 -39.73 -8.94
N PHE A 1129 -22.95 -39.31 -10.18
CA PHE A 1129 -23.17 -40.11 -11.39
C PHE A 1129 -22.05 -41.11 -11.63
N SER A 1130 -20.80 -40.73 -11.34
CA SER A 1130 -19.62 -41.59 -11.45
C SER A 1130 -18.50 -41.14 -10.50
N GLN A 1131 -17.30 -41.74 -10.58
CA GLN A 1131 -16.12 -41.22 -9.87
C GLN A 1131 -15.64 -39.87 -10.41
N TRP A 1132 -16.09 -39.47 -11.60
CA TRP A 1132 -15.63 -38.28 -12.31
C TRP A 1132 -16.73 -37.21 -12.46
N VAL A 1133 -18.00 -37.61 -12.38
CA VAL A 1133 -19.14 -36.71 -12.61
C VAL A 1133 -20.04 -36.69 -11.38
N SER A 1134 -20.25 -35.50 -10.81
CA SER A 1134 -21.22 -35.25 -9.74
C SER A 1134 -22.07 -34.03 -10.06
N GLY A 1135 -23.38 -34.14 -9.87
CA GLY A 1135 -24.30 -33.01 -9.97
C GLY A 1135 -24.81 -32.60 -8.59
N ASN A 1136 -25.14 -31.33 -8.44
CA ASN A 1136 -25.94 -30.83 -7.34
C ASN A 1136 -27.11 -29.99 -7.89
N ILE A 1137 -28.20 -29.98 -7.14
CA ILE A 1137 -29.35 -29.10 -7.34
C ILE A 1137 -29.57 -28.41 -6.00
N PHE A 1138 -29.76 -27.11 -6.00
CA PHE A 1138 -30.04 -26.35 -4.79
C PHE A 1138 -31.16 -25.34 -5.04
N PHE A 1139 -31.93 -25.08 -4.00
CA PHE A 1139 -32.85 -23.97 -3.93
C PHE A 1139 -32.55 -23.20 -2.64
N LYS A 1140 -32.47 -21.90 -2.73
CA LYS A 1140 -32.12 -20.99 -1.63
C LYS A 1140 -33.21 -19.93 -1.55
N TYR A 1141 -33.83 -19.81 -0.40
CA TYR A 1141 -34.82 -18.78 -0.09
C TYR A 1141 -34.29 -17.99 1.10
N ILE A 1142 -34.04 -16.69 0.92
CA ILE A 1142 -33.68 -15.78 2.00
C ILE A 1142 -34.74 -14.70 2.09
N LEU A 1143 -35.22 -14.44 3.30
CA LEU A 1143 -36.04 -13.30 3.64
C LEU A 1143 -35.25 -12.49 4.67
N SER A 1144 -34.86 -11.27 4.34
CA SER A 1144 -34.21 -10.33 5.26
C SER A 1144 -35.10 -9.12 5.45
N ASP A 1145 -35.25 -8.65 6.67
CA ASP A 1145 -36.01 -7.45 7.02
C ASP A 1145 -35.14 -6.60 7.93
N ASP A 1146 -34.84 -5.39 7.51
CA ASP A 1146 -33.93 -4.46 8.18
C ASP A 1146 -34.63 -3.12 8.33
N ILE A 1147 -34.50 -2.47 9.49
CA ILE A 1147 -35.19 -1.21 9.78
C ILE A 1147 -34.85 -0.10 8.77
N ASN A 1148 -33.63 -0.12 8.20
CA ASN A 1148 -33.14 0.88 7.25
C ASN A 1148 -33.45 0.50 5.79
N THR A 1149 -33.37 -0.78 5.44
CA THR A 1149 -33.50 -1.24 4.03
C THR A 1149 -34.83 -1.93 3.69
N GLY A 1150 -35.65 -2.22 4.70
CA GLY A 1150 -36.96 -2.87 4.58
C GLY A 1150 -36.88 -4.38 4.28
N GLU A 1151 -38.02 -4.95 3.88
CA GLU A 1151 -38.14 -6.38 3.58
C GLU A 1151 -37.58 -6.72 2.18
N ARG A 1152 -36.67 -7.68 2.12
CA ARG A 1152 -36.08 -8.22 0.90
C ARG A 1152 -36.22 -9.74 0.86
N VAL A 1153 -36.72 -10.25 -0.26
CA VAL A 1153 -36.87 -11.69 -0.52
C VAL A 1153 -35.97 -12.09 -1.68
N GLU A 1154 -34.99 -12.96 -1.42
CA GLU A 1154 -34.12 -13.59 -2.42
C GLU A 1154 -34.54 -15.04 -2.64
N ARG A 1155 -34.72 -15.44 -3.90
CA ARG A 1155 -35.04 -16.82 -4.29
C ARG A 1155 -34.09 -17.22 -5.40
N ASP A 1156 -33.29 -18.24 -5.17
CA ASP A 1156 -32.32 -18.75 -6.12
C ASP A 1156 -32.51 -20.27 -6.30
N PHE A 1157 -32.48 -20.72 -7.54
CA PHE A 1157 -32.58 -22.11 -7.93
C PHE A 1157 -31.48 -22.41 -8.95
N GLY A 1158 -30.62 -23.37 -8.65
CA GLY A 1158 -29.50 -23.71 -9.52
C GLY A 1158 -29.19 -25.20 -9.54
N PHE A 1159 -28.50 -25.60 -10.60
CA PHE A 1159 -27.89 -26.92 -10.71
C PHE A 1159 -26.42 -26.75 -11.10
N ASN A 1160 -25.50 -27.41 -10.39
CA ASN A 1160 -24.08 -27.40 -10.75
C ASN A 1160 -23.62 -28.81 -11.09
N LEU A 1161 -22.95 -28.97 -12.22
CA LEU A 1161 -22.30 -30.21 -12.63
C LEU A 1161 -20.79 -30.06 -12.49
N THR A 1162 -20.16 -30.95 -11.74
CA THR A 1162 -18.70 -31.01 -11.60
C THR A 1162 -18.18 -32.23 -12.34
N ILE A 1163 -17.31 -31.99 -13.33
CA ILE A 1163 -16.63 -33.02 -14.11
C ILE A 1163 -15.13 -32.95 -13.81
N GLN A 1164 -14.60 -33.97 -13.13
CA GLN A 1164 -13.17 -34.10 -12.86
C GLN A 1164 -12.51 -34.87 -14.00
N ILE A 1165 -11.78 -34.15 -14.86
CA ILE A 1165 -10.95 -34.74 -15.91
C ILE A 1165 -9.57 -35.02 -15.29
N ARG A 1166 -9.16 -36.29 -15.21
CA ARG A 1166 -7.79 -36.68 -14.87
C ARG A 1166 -7.03 -36.97 -16.16
N GLY A 1167 -5.94 -36.25 -16.38
CA GLY A 1167 -4.91 -36.59 -17.39
C GLY A 1167 -4.03 -37.73 -16.93
#